data_AF-A0A2M7NC09-F1
#
_entry.id   AF-A0A2M7NC09-F1
#
_cell.length_a   1.000
_cell.length_b   1.000
_cell.length_c   1.000
_cell.angle_alpha   90.00
_cell.angle_beta   90.00
_cell.angle_gamma   90.00
#
_symmetry.space_group_name_H-M   'P 1'
#
loop_
_entity.id
_entity.type
_entity.pdbx_description
1 polymer ?
#
loop_
_entity_poly.entity_id
_entity_poly.type
_entity_poly.pdbx_seq_one_letter_code
_entity_poly.pdbx_strand_id
1 'polypeptide(L)'
;NETVFVFTAGNKNVFSSEIDLNIINADYKMDNICFSKKTEGKWTEPKNITRQLGAKSRVVPVTISADGTELYLVRDDNDNGNIYISHYKNDRWTKMEPLNKNINTKNWESHATITVDGKTLYFTSDRKGGFGGLDIYRSDRDEKGDWGPAVNLGSTINTKYDEETPTILNDSKTMYFSSQGHYCMGGFDAFYTTLLANNTWSAPLNVGYPINTVGNDLFYIPKANGEYAFFPLNNNEREIATNNEEGIAIINEGKIGTNNIYKIIVSIPEGHETEILLKGNIILQDQKNELPHDFIISVIDSIKGDTVNKCKPNYLLSNYLTQIKSGSFKIEYKCNGYLTHYEQLYIPNIYTRTEVNIDVEMLPLEVSKGEYYVIRSIFFDYAKYDLKKESETELQRLADLMQKNPSLYVEIVGHTDALGSVQLNQKLSENRSKAAIDYLVSQGIDQSHFVSKGMGKTHFIAINKNPDGSDNPEGRQLNRRVEIKILNSTADNIIVEEIKVPENLLYSRAGRLRPNDKYTILLIKQKEKSVSTDDVSRLINLTTKLKSNELFASVTGSPVSEAKVNDMLMFTAGEFTNKSDAMKILNIVVDENFPDATIESMSGIGKIKHEIGNDYKQHENDNVDVSLDKTLYTIQISALTKPADLSVFKNLKGVKENLCQDGFYRYTYGKFEGINSAKQEKQHLIELGYTNTFIVKTDNFYSKVESVGEFTIQLESLAEPVNLSHFKNL
;
A
#
# COMPACT_ATOMS: atom_id res chain seq x y z
N ASN A 1 12.83 -5.13 8.75
CA ASN A 1 13.65 -4.98 7.53
C ASN A 1 14.92 -5.79 7.65
N GLU A 2 15.26 -6.56 6.61
CA GLU A 2 16.60 -7.17 6.47
C GLU A 2 17.62 -6.07 6.21
N THR A 3 18.21 -5.55 7.28
CA THR A 3 19.30 -4.57 7.21
C THR A 3 20.66 -5.25 7.21
N VAL A 4 20.72 -6.52 7.63
CA VAL A 4 21.93 -7.31 7.81
C VAL A 4 21.69 -8.73 7.31
N PHE A 5 22.71 -9.30 6.67
CA PHE A 5 22.74 -10.70 6.26
C PHE A 5 24.09 -11.30 6.68
N VAL A 6 24.06 -12.43 7.39
CA VAL A 6 25.24 -13.17 7.83
C VAL A 6 25.13 -14.61 7.36
N PHE A 7 26.17 -15.13 6.72
CA PHE A 7 26.15 -16.47 6.13
C PHE A 7 27.55 -17.07 6.09
N THR A 8 27.64 -18.39 6.03
CA THR A 8 28.88 -19.13 5.79
C THR A 8 29.12 -19.31 4.30
N ALA A 9 30.34 -19.01 3.85
CA ALA A 9 30.82 -19.24 2.49
C ALA A 9 31.94 -20.28 2.52
N GLY A 10 31.64 -21.48 2.01
CA GLY A 10 32.46 -22.68 2.11
C GLY A 10 32.44 -23.53 0.85
N ASN A 11 33.42 -24.44 0.72
CA ASN A 11 33.53 -25.35 -0.44
C ASN A 11 32.74 -26.66 -0.27
N LYS A 12 32.21 -26.96 0.92
CA LYS A 12 31.44 -28.19 1.23
C LYS A 12 30.17 -27.82 1.98
N ASN A 13 29.10 -28.61 1.80
CA ASN A 13 27.89 -28.48 2.61
C ASN A 13 28.21 -28.82 4.07
N VAL A 14 27.73 -27.99 4.99
CA VAL A 14 27.80 -28.24 6.43
C VAL A 14 26.81 -29.34 6.83
N PHE A 15 25.79 -29.58 6.00
CA PHE A 15 24.58 -30.36 6.27
C PHE A 15 24.11 -31.09 4.99
N SER A 16 24.76 -32.20 4.62
CA SER A 16 24.31 -33.04 3.49
C SER A 16 22.93 -33.66 3.78
N SER A 17 22.24 -34.17 2.76
CA SER A 17 20.99 -34.94 2.98
C SER A 17 21.20 -36.21 3.82
N GLU A 18 22.45 -36.61 4.06
CA GLU A 18 22.91 -37.72 4.89
C GLU A 18 23.61 -37.23 6.17
N ILE A 19 23.02 -36.27 6.92
CA ILE A 19 23.56 -35.97 8.26
C ILE A 19 23.37 -37.21 9.13
N ASP A 20 24.44 -37.97 9.29
CA ASP A 20 24.63 -38.80 10.47
C ASP A 20 25.22 -37.90 11.56
N LEU A 21 24.37 -37.50 12.50
CA LEU A 21 24.72 -36.68 13.67
C LEU A 21 25.80 -37.35 14.55
N ASN A 22 26.17 -38.60 14.27
CA ASN A 22 27.24 -39.34 14.95
C ASN A 22 28.58 -39.41 14.18
N ILE A 23 28.74 -38.73 13.04
CA ILE A 23 30.03 -38.76 12.32
C ILE A 23 31.06 -37.85 12.99
N ILE A 24 32.09 -38.52 13.51
CA ILE A 24 33.35 -37.96 14.03
C ILE A 24 33.95 -36.97 13.03
N ASN A 25 34.13 -35.72 13.47
CA ASN A 25 34.65 -34.56 12.74
C ASN A 25 36.12 -34.76 12.26
N ALA A 26 36.35 -35.56 11.24
CA ALA A 26 37.65 -35.64 10.56
C ALA A 26 37.73 -34.59 9.42
N ASP A 27 38.51 -33.52 9.63
CA ASP A 27 39.06 -32.59 8.62
C ASP A 27 38.08 -31.79 7.72
N TYR A 28 37.11 -31.09 8.32
CA TYR A 28 36.43 -30.01 7.59
C TYR A 28 37.22 -28.69 7.68
N LYS A 29 37.59 -28.12 6.53
CA LYS A 29 38.15 -26.76 6.46
C LYS A 29 37.11 -25.76 6.98
N MET A 30 37.57 -24.80 7.79
CA MET A 30 36.73 -23.74 8.34
C MET A 30 36.15 -22.85 7.23
N ASP A 31 34.83 -22.68 7.23
CA ASP A 31 34.15 -21.78 6.29
C ASP A 31 34.34 -20.31 6.66
N ASN A 32 34.29 -19.45 5.65
CA ASN A 32 34.32 -18.00 5.88
C ASN A 32 32.96 -17.54 6.37
N ILE A 33 32.91 -16.76 7.45
CA ILE A 33 31.70 -16.11 7.91
C ILE A 33 31.66 -14.75 7.24
N CYS A 34 30.66 -14.54 6.39
CA CYS A 34 30.46 -13.36 5.59
C CYS A 34 29.32 -12.51 6.16
N PHE A 35 29.48 -11.20 6.05
CA PHE A 35 28.57 -10.19 6.56
C PHE A 35 28.27 -9.14 5.50
N SER A 36 27.01 -8.87 5.23
CA SER A 36 26.56 -7.80 4.33
C SER A 36 25.47 -6.96 5.00
N LYS A 37 25.44 -5.66 4.67
CA LYS A 37 24.40 -4.73 5.11
C LYS A 37 23.60 -4.23 3.92
N LYS A 38 22.35 -3.84 4.16
CA LYS A 38 21.50 -3.17 3.17
C LYS A 38 21.52 -1.66 3.39
N THR A 39 21.95 -0.90 2.40
CA THR A 39 22.00 0.57 2.40
C THR A 39 21.28 1.11 1.16
N GLU A 40 20.34 2.04 1.35
CA GLU A 40 19.53 2.62 0.25
C GLU A 40 18.82 1.57 -0.64
N GLY A 41 18.43 0.44 -0.04
CA GLY A 41 17.77 -0.65 -0.73
C GLY A 41 18.70 -1.64 -1.45
N LYS A 42 20.02 -1.41 -1.45
CA LYS A 42 21.03 -2.31 -2.06
C LYS A 42 21.90 -2.99 -1.00
N TRP A 43 22.25 -4.24 -1.23
CA TRP A 43 23.21 -4.97 -0.40
C TRP A 43 24.64 -4.52 -0.68
N THR A 44 25.45 -4.39 0.37
CA THR A 44 26.90 -4.15 0.24
C THR A 44 27.62 -5.43 -0.16
N GLU A 45 28.83 -5.29 -0.72
CA GLU A 45 29.72 -6.44 -0.92
C GLU A 45 29.94 -7.21 0.41
N PRO A 46 29.81 -8.56 0.41
CA PRO A 46 30.03 -9.36 1.61
C PRO A 46 31.45 -9.21 2.17
N LYS A 47 31.55 -8.90 3.46
CA LYS A 47 32.81 -8.80 4.20
C LYS A 47 33.05 -10.08 4.99
N ASN A 48 34.23 -10.68 4.83
CA ASN A 48 34.65 -11.80 5.68
C ASN A 48 34.97 -11.28 7.10
N ILE A 49 34.19 -11.75 8.08
CA ILE A 49 34.30 -11.37 9.49
C ILE A 49 34.88 -12.48 10.37
N THR A 50 35.28 -13.63 9.81
CA THR A 50 35.80 -14.79 10.57
C THR A 50 36.90 -14.41 11.57
N ARG A 51 37.89 -13.61 11.13
CA ARG A 51 38.99 -13.16 11.98
C ARG A 51 38.56 -12.17 13.05
N GLN A 52 37.54 -11.34 12.78
CA GLN A 52 36.99 -10.38 13.76
C GLN A 52 36.34 -11.12 14.92
N LEU A 53 35.60 -12.19 14.61
CA LEU A 53 34.95 -13.06 15.58
C LEU A 53 35.96 -13.85 16.43
N GLY A 54 37.22 -13.93 16.02
CA GLY A 54 38.26 -14.69 16.72
C GLY A 54 38.08 -16.21 16.61
N ALA A 55 37.32 -16.67 15.62
CA ALA A 55 37.03 -18.07 15.42
C ALA A 55 38.29 -18.84 14.96
N LYS A 56 38.61 -19.92 15.68
CA LYS A 56 39.81 -20.78 15.48
C LYS A 56 39.48 -22.19 15.00
N SER A 57 38.22 -22.58 15.11
CA SER A 57 37.63 -23.85 14.68
C SER A 57 36.32 -23.54 13.94
N ARG A 58 35.60 -24.58 13.48
CA ARG A 58 34.33 -24.42 12.77
C ARG A 58 33.31 -23.68 13.64
N VAL A 59 32.73 -22.62 13.09
CA VAL A 59 31.72 -21.78 13.73
C VAL A 59 30.62 -21.51 12.73
N VAL A 60 29.37 -21.67 13.16
CA VAL A 60 28.18 -21.49 12.33
C VAL A 60 27.35 -20.33 12.92
N PRO A 61 27.05 -19.26 12.16
CA PRO A 61 26.09 -18.24 12.60
C PRO A 61 24.68 -18.85 12.59
N VAL A 62 23.92 -18.63 13.66
CA VAL A 62 22.58 -19.22 13.83
C VAL A 62 21.47 -18.18 13.85
N THR A 63 21.70 -17.04 14.51
CA THR A 63 20.72 -15.93 14.50
C THR A 63 21.39 -14.57 14.68
N ILE A 64 20.69 -13.52 14.28
CA ILE A 64 21.05 -12.13 14.55
C ILE A 64 19.86 -11.46 15.23
N SER A 65 20.11 -10.59 16.22
CA SER A 65 19.06 -9.80 16.86
C SER A 65 18.37 -8.88 15.85
N ALA A 66 17.10 -8.54 16.12
CA ALA A 66 16.28 -7.74 15.21
C ALA A 66 16.84 -6.34 14.90
N ASP A 67 17.59 -5.76 15.84
CA ASP A 67 18.31 -4.50 15.68
C ASP A 67 19.65 -4.64 14.93
N GLY A 68 20.08 -5.87 14.65
CA GLY A 68 21.31 -6.21 13.95
C GLY A 68 22.59 -6.04 14.78
N THR A 69 22.49 -5.93 16.11
CA THR A 69 23.64 -5.62 16.98
C THR A 69 24.23 -6.83 17.71
N GLU A 70 23.53 -7.95 17.82
CA GLU A 70 23.99 -9.19 18.42
C GLU A 70 23.96 -10.33 17.38
N LEU A 71 25.08 -11.03 17.22
CA LEU A 71 25.20 -12.21 16.38
C LEU A 71 25.45 -13.43 17.26
N TYR A 72 24.58 -14.43 17.14
CA TYR A 72 24.70 -15.70 17.84
C TYR A 72 25.30 -16.74 16.92
N LEU A 73 26.24 -17.51 17.45
CA LEU A 73 26.99 -18.51 16.70
C LEU A 73 27.10 -19.80 17.51
N VAL A 74 27.21 -20.93 16.84
CA VAL A 74 27.51 -22.22 17.47
C VAL A 74 28.92 -22.64 17.09
N ARG A 75 29.68 -23.10 18.08
CA ARG A 75 31.02 -23.65 17.91
C ARG A 75 31.08 -25.03 18.54
N ASP A 76 31.72 -25.95 17.83
CA ASP A 76 32.11 -27.24 18.38
C ASP A 76 33.40 -27.08 19.20
N ASP A 77 33.30 -27.30 20.52
CA ASP A 77 34.38 -27.24 21.50
C ASP A 77 34.83 -28.63 21.97
N ASN A 78 35.30 -29.45 21.02
CA ASN A 78 35.71 -30.86 21.22
C ASN A 78 34.50 -31.76 21.51
N ASP A 79 33.63 -31.91 20.51
CA ASP A 79 32.38 -32.67 20.55
C ASP A 79 31.39 -32.10 21.58
N ASN A 80 31.50 -30.81 21.88
CA ASN A 80 30.60 -30.08 22.76
C ASN A 80 30.13 -28.79 22.07
N GLY A 81 28.92 -28.79 21.54
CA GLY A 81 28.30 -27.64 20.88
C GLY A 81 28.00 -26.55 21.90
N ASN A 82 28.54 -25.36 21.69
CA ASN A 82 28.36 -24.22 22.57
C ASN A 82 27.87 -23.00 21.79
N ILE A 83 26.96 -22.23 22.40
CA ILE A 83 26.42 -20.99 21.84
C ILE A 83 27.29 -19.81 22.29
N TYR A 84 27.71 -19.03 21.32
CA TYR A 84 28.52 -17.82 21.45
C TYR A 84 27.72 -16.60 21.00
N ILE A 85 28.08 -15.44 21.51
CA ILE A 85 27.57 -14.14 21.11
C ILE A 85 28.71 -13.21 20.68
N SER A 86 28.49 -12.43 19.64
CA SER A 86 29.35 -11.31 19.23
C SER A 86 28.50 -10.05 19.10
N HIS A 87 29.07 -8.89 19.41
CA HIS A 87 28.38 -7.61 19.34
C HIS A 87 28.91 -6.74 18.21
N TYR A 88 28.02 -6.02 17.55
CA TYR A 88 28.39 -5.03 16.55
C TYR A 88 28.62 -3.66 17.20
N LYS A 89 29.87 -3.22 17.28
CA LYS A 89 30.26 -1.94 17.88
C LYS A 89 31.34 -1.27 17.03
N ASN A 90 31.24 0.05 16.84
CA ASN A 90 32.22 0.85 16.06
C ASN A 90 32.47 0.27 14.66
N ASP A 91 31.39 -0.04 13.95
CA ASP A 91 31.38 -0.65 12.61
C ASP A 91 32.08 -2.01 12.45
N ARG A 92 32.29 -2.73 13.56
CA ARG A 92 32.96 -4.05 13.57
C ARG A 92 32.27 -5.02 14.53
N TRP A 93 32.41 -6.31 14.24
CA TRP A 93 32.03 -7.36 15.18
C TRP A 93 33.12 -7.55 16.23
N THR A 94 32.73 -7.71 17.49
CA THR A 94 33.65 -8.08 18.56
C THR A 94 34.09 -9.53 18.42
N LYS A 95 35.12 -9.93 19.17
CA LYS A 95 35.37 -11.36 19.39
C LYS A 95 34.12 -12.00 19.99
N MET A 96 33.83 -13.23 19.57
CA MET A 96 32.70 -13.97 20.11
C MET A 96 33.04 -14.51 21.50
N GLU A 97 32.07 -14.48 22.40
CA GLU A 97 32.19 -14.91 23.79
C GLU A 97 31.12 -15.97 24.09
N PRO A 98 31.44 -17.01 24.88
CA PRO A 98 30.46 -18.05 25.17
C PRO A 98 29.34 -17.48 26.04
N LEU A 99 28.10 -17.92 25.79
CA LEU A 99 27.01 -17.67 26.72
C LEU A 99 27.26 -18.38 28.07
N ASN A 100 26.55 -17.94 29.10
CA ASN A 100 26.75 -18.42 30.46
C ASN A 100 26.32 -19.89 30.65
N LYS A 101 26.61 -20.45 31.83
CA LYS A 101 26.35 -21.85 32.19
C LYS A 101 24.89 -22.29 32.21
N ASN A 102 23.94 -21.35 32.15
CA ASN A 102 22.52 -21.69 32.08
C ASN A 102 22.13 -22.08 30.64
N ILE A 103 22.85 -21.54 29.65
CA ILE A 103 22.72 -21.89 28.25
C ILE A 103 23.73 -22.99 27.90
N ASN A 104 25.02 -22.73 28.07
CA ASN A 104 26.07 -23.66 27.68
C ASN A 104 26.32 -24.72 28.75
N THR A 105 26.15 -25.98 28.40
CA THR A 105 26.31 -27.11 29.31
C THR A 105 27.46 -28.03 28.89
N LYS A 106 27.48 -29.25 29.42
CA LYS A 106 28.40 -30.31 28.97
C LYS A 106 27.80 -31.13 27.81
N ASN A 107 26.57 -30.82 27.43
CA ASN A 107 25.86 -31.48 26.36
C ASN A 107 25.80 -30.53 25.16
N TRP A 108 25.43 -31.07 24.02
CA TRP A 108 25.43 -30.39 22.73
C TRP A 108 24.30 -29.35 22.61
N GLU A 109 24.67 -28.07 22.54
CA GLU A 109 23.78 -26.99 22.11
C GLU A 109 23.99 -26.67 20.61
N SER A 110 22.96 -26.89 19.78
CA SER A 110 23.11 -26.91 18.30
C SER A 110 22.61 -25.67 17.56
N HIS A 111 21.68 -24.91 18.15
CA HIS A 111 21.05 -23.76 17.48
C HIS A 111 20.42 -22.78 18.47
N ALA A 112 20.24 -21.52 18.08
CA ALA A 112 19.52 -20.53 18.87
C ALA A 112 18.83 -19.46 18.03
N THR A 113 17.77 -18.88 18.58
CA THR A 113 17.02 -17.74 18.04
C THR A 113 16.57 -16.83 19.20
N ILE A 114 16.35 -15.55 18.92
CA ILE A 114 16.06 -14.54 19.94
C ILE A 114 14.85 -13.69 19.56
N THR A 115 14.02 -13.35 20.55
CA THR A 115 12.84 -12.47 20.35
C THR A 115 13.24 -11.07 19.92
N VAL A 116 12.30 -10.35 19.29
CA VAL A 116 12.52 -9.00 18.74
C VAL A 116 12.96 -7.99 19.81
N ASP A 117 12.50 -8.18 21.04
CA ASP A 117 12.83 -7.34 22.19
C ASP A 117 14.16 -7.72 22.87
N GLY A 118 14.83 -8.77 22.39
CA GLY A 118 16.10 -9.25 22.91
C GLY A 118 16.02 -9.96 24.27
N LYS A 119 14.81 -10.22 24.81
CA LYS A 119 14.64 -10.70 26.19
C LYS A 119 14.56 -12.21 26.33
N THR A 120 14.25 -12.93 25.27
CA THR A 120 14.03 -14.38 25.35
C THR A 120 14.81 -15.10 24.26
N LEU A 121 15.67 -16.04 24.68
CA LEU A 121 16.41 -16.94 23.81
C LEU A 121 15.68 -18.28 23.75
N TYR A 122 15.42 -18.76 22.54
CA TYR A 122 15.04 -20.15 22.29
C TYR A 122 16.22 -20.88 21.68
N PHE A 123 16.54 -22.07 22.15
CA PHE A 123 17.72 -22.79 21.72
C PHE A 123 17.55 -24.30 21.84
N THR A 124 18.31 -25.05 21.07
CA THR A 124 18.24 -26.51 21.03
C THR A 124 19.37 -27.12 21.87
N SER A 125 19.06 -28.17 22.64
CA SER A 125 20.02 -28.86 23.52
C SER A 125 19.62 -30.31 23.80
N ASP A 126 20.58 -31.22 23.91
CA ASP A 126 20.40 -32.61 24.36
C ASP A 126 20.65 -32.78 25.87
N ARG A 127 20.49 -31.69 26.64
CA ARG A 127 20.68 -31.72 28.10
C ARG A 127 19.74 -32.72 28.77
N LYS A 128 20.24 -33.33 29.85
CA LYS A 128 19.47 -34.26 30.69
C LYS A 128 18.17 -33.61 31.19
N GLY A 129 17.09 -34.39 31.13
CA GLY A 129 15.75 -33.96 31.58
C GLY A 129 14.81 -33.53 30.43
N GLY A 130 15.27 -33.64 29.18
CA GLY A 130 14.43 -33.51 27.99
C GLY A 130 13.53 -34.73 27.71
N PHE A 131 12.74 -34.63 26.65
CA PHE A 131 11.82 -35.64 26.16
C PHE A 131 12.46 -36.60 25.15
N GLY A 132 13.44 -36.12 24.36
CA GLY A 132 14.06 -36.88 23.27
C GLY A 132 15.56 -36.68 23.18
N GLY A 133 16.06 -36.63 21.94
CA GLY A 133 17.47 -36.35 21.64
C GLY A 133 17.74 -34.87 21.86
N LEU A 134 17.68 -34.09 20.80
CA LEU A 134 17.71 -32.63 20.85
C LEU A 134 16.32 -32.06 21.14
N ASP A 135 16.22 -31.26 22.18
CA ASP A 135 14.98 -30.60 22.61
C ASP A 135 15.12 -29.07 22.49
N ILE A 136 14.01 -28.36 22.29
CA ILE A 136 13.96 -26.90 22.34
C ILE A 136 13.70 -26.40 23.77
N TYR A 137 14.53 -25.48 24.21
CA TYR A 137 14.49 -24.80 25.50
C TYR A 137 14.32 -23.29 25.31
N ARG A 138 13.85 -22.62 26.38
CA ARG A 138 13.78 -21.17 26.50
C ARG A 138 14.60 -20.69 27.70
N SER A 139 15.27 -19.55 27.57
CA SER A 139 15.85 -18.81 28.68
C SER A 139 15.54 -17.32 28.55
N ASP A 140 15.24 -16.67 29.66
CA ASP A 140 14.96 -15.23 29.71
C ASP A 140 16.20 -14.46 30.20
N ARG A 141 16.43 -13.29 29.61
CA ARG A 141 17.52 -12.38 29.95
C ARG A 141 17.07 -11.44 31.05
N ASP A 142 17.90 -11.29 32.08
CA ASP A 142 17.66 -10.31 33.13
C ASP A 142 18.09 -8.88 32.74
N GLU A 143 17.83 -7.91 33.61
CA GLU A 143 18.17 -6.50 33.40
C GLU A 143 19.70 -6.25 33.30
N LYS A 144 20.53 -7.18 33.77
CA LYS A 144 21.99 -7.10 33.68
C LYS A 144 22.52 -7.68 32.38
N GLY A 145 21.65 -8.32 31.59
CA GLY A 145 22.01 -8.97 30.35
C GLY A 145 22.36 -10.46 30.52
N ASP A 146 22.19 -11.04 31.70
CA ASP A 146 22.50 -12.43 31.99
C ASP A 146 21.31 -13.34 31.64
N TRP A 147 21.59 -14.47 30.98
CA TRP A 147 20.58 -15.50 30.70
C TRP A 147 20.27 -16.33 31.96
N GLY A 148 18.99 -16.45 32.28
CA GLY A 148 18.49 -17.27 33.39
C GLY A 148 18.49 -18.78 33.10
N PRO A 149 18.06 -19.61 34.07
CA PRO A 149 17.94 -21.06 33.88
C PRO A 149 17.07 -21.42 32.68
N ALA A 150 17.51 -22.41 31.90
CA ALA A 150 16.74 -22.87 30.74
C ALA A 150 15.53 -23.72 31.16
N VAL A 151 14.42 -23.51 30.45
CA VAL A 151 13.15 -24.21 30.64
C VAL A 151 12.81 -24.97 29.37
N ASN A 152 12.58 -26.28 29.48
CA ASN A 152 12.15 -27.11 28.36
C ASN A 152 10.75 -26.66 27.87
N LEU A 153 10.52 -26.60 26.55
CA LEU A 153 9.23 -26.15 26.00
C LEU A 153 8.07 -27.15 26.16
N GLY A 154 8.34 -28.32 26.72
CA GLY A 154 7.32 -29.32 27.06
C GLY A 154 6.97 -30.23 25.89
N SER A 155 6.18 -31.27 26.19
CA SER A 155 5.85 -32.36 25.26
C SER A 155 4.98 -31.97 24.06
N THR A 156 4.45 -30.74 24.05
CA THR A 156 3.74 -30.21 22.87
C THR A 156 4.72 -29.89 21.75
N ILE A 157 5.91 -29.41 22.09
CA ILE A 157 6.95 -29.05 21.13
C ILE A 157 7.99 -30.15 21.03
N ASN A 158 8.49 -30.62 22.17
CA ASN A 158 9.55 -31.63 22.20
C ASN A 158 8.96 -33.03 22.18
N THR A 159 9.53 -33.89 21.35
CA THR A 159 9.11 -35.27 21.18
C THR A 159 10.16 -36.22 21.74
N LYS A 160 10.03 -37.52 21.48
CA LYS A 160 11.07 -38.50 21.82
C LYS A 160 12.22 -38.53 20.79
N TYR A 161 12.14 -37.70 19.76
CA TYR A 161 13.11 -37.57 18.66
C TYR A 161 13.83 -36.22 18.74
N ASP A 162 14.41 -35.75 17.64
CA ASP A 162 15.13 -34.47 17.59
C ASP A 162 14.23 -33.31 17.10
N GLU A 163 14.29 -32.19 17.81
CA GLU A 163 13.76 -30.88 17.44
C GLU A 163 14.88 -29.83 17.32
N GLU A 164 15.03 -29.24 16.14
CA GLU A 164 16.16 -28.38 15.79
C GLU A 164 15.75 -27.08 15.08
N THR A 165 16.73 -26.21 14.86
CA THR A 165 16.64 -24.96 14.09
C THR A 165 15.44 -24.09 14.46
N PRO A 166 15.16 -23.81 15.75
CA PRO A 166 14.07 -22.92 16.14
C PRO A 166 14.32 -21.53 15.57
N THR A 167 13.27 -20.91 15.05
CA THR A 167 13.22 -19.55 14.53
C THR A 167 11.98 -18.87 15.07
N ILE A 168 12.18 -17.92 16.00
CA ILE A 168 11.08 -17.08 16.52
C ILE A 168 10.91 -15.86 15.62
N LEU A 169 9.66 -15.56 15.25
CA LEU A 169 9.33 -14.43 14.39
C LEU A 169 9.23 -13.12 15.16
N ASN A 170 9.16 -12.02 14.42
CA ASN A 170 9.12 -10.66 14.99
C ASN A 170 7.86 -10.39 15.82
N ASP A 171 6.79 -11.17 15.65
CA ASP A 171 5.61 -11.12 16.51
C ASP A 171 5.86 -11.72 17.91
N SER A 172 7.04 -12.33 18.12
CA SER A 172 7.46 -13.04 19.33
C SER A 172 6.48 -14.13 19.79
N LYS A 173 5.59 -14.58 18.90
CA LYS A 173 4.53 -15.56 19.18
C LYS A 173 4.59 -16.74 18.22
N THR A 174 5.06 -16.55 16.99
CA THR A 174 5.11 -17.62 16.00
C THR A 174 6.52 -18.17 15.91
N MET A 175 6.68 -19.46 16.18
CA MET A 175 7.95 -20.17 16.08
C MET A 175 7.89 -21.21 14.98
N TYR A 176 8.90 -21.22 14.13
CA TYR A 176 9.19 -22.32 13.22
C TYR A 176 10.32 -23.15 13.80
N PHE A 177 10.29 -24.46 13.58
CA PHE A 177 11.35 -25.37 13.99
C PHE A 177 11.28 -26.62 13.12
N SER A 178 12.36 -27.40 13.09
CA SER A 178 12.38 -28.65 12.36
C SER A 178 12.30 -29.81 13.35
N SER A 179 11.56 -30.86 13.03
CA SER A 179 11.37 -32.00 13.93
C SER A 179 11.42 -33.32 13.16
N GLN A 180 11.88 -34.37 13.82
CA GLN A 180 11.71 -35.78 13.41
C GLN A 180 10.43 -36.41 13.98
N GLY A 181 9.68 -35.66 14.78
CA GLY A 181 8.42 -36.05 15.40
C GLY A 181 7.18 -35.54 14.66
N HIS A 182 6.10 -35.26 15.39
CA HIS A 182 4.90 -34.54 14.90
C HIS A 182 4.24 -35.02 13.58
N TYR A 183 4.44 -36.29 13.18
CA TYR A 183 4.03 -36.84 11.88
C TYR A 183 4.75 -36.16 10.70
N CYS A 184 6.05 -36.41 10.56
CA CYS A 184 6.84 -36.01 9.39
C CYS A 184 6.40 -36.69 8.08
N MET A 185 6.68 -36.01 6.98
CA MET A 185 6.72 -36.53 5.62
C MET A 185 8.06 -37.24 5.35
N GLY A 186 9.16 -36.70 5.90
CA GLY A 186 10.52 -37.23 5.78
C GLY A 186 11.23 -37.48 7.11
N GLY A 187 12.54 -37.25 7.14
CA GLY A 187 13.35 -37.29 8.35
C GLY A 187 13.08 -36.08 9.23
N PHE A 188 13.77 -34.97 8.99
CA PHE A 188 13.41 -33.67 9.54
C PHE A 188 12.43 -32.94 8.65
N ASP A 189 11.34 -32.45 9.23
CA ASP A 189 10.36 -31.60 8.57
C ASP A 189 10.26 -30.25 9.29
N ALA A 190 10.01 -29.17 8.57
CA ALA A 190 9.67 -27.88 9.14
C ALA A 190 8.22 -27.85 9.66
N PHE A 191 8.05 -27.39 10.89
CA PHE A 191 6.77 -27.16 11.57
C PHE A 191 6.68 -25.71 12.04
N TYR A 192 5.46 -25.26 12.32
CA TYR A 192 5.23 -24.01 13.04
C TYR A 192 4.25 -24.18 14.19
N THR A 193 4.40 -23.32 15.20
CA THR A 193 3.55 -23.25 16.39
C THR A 193 3.37 -21.80 16.81
N THR A 194 2.26 -21.51 17.49
CA THR A 194 1.94 -20.17 18.00
C THR A 194 1.78 -20.19 19.51
N LEU A 195 2.39 -19.22 20.18
CA LEU A 195 2.21 -18.96 21.60
C LEU A 195 0.82 -18.37 21.85
N LEU A 196 -0.02 -19.12 22.55
CA LEU A 196 -1.39 -18.75 22.88
C LEU A 196 -1.44 -17.80 24.07
N ALA A 197 -2.57 -17.10 24.25
CA ALA A 197 -2.76 -16.09 25.30
C ALA A 197 -2.61 -16.63 26.74
N ASN A 198 -2.74 -17.94 26.94
CA ASN A 198 -2.51 -18.64 28.20
C ASN A 198 -1.03 -19.04 28.42
N ASN A 199 -0.10 -18.53 27.61
CA ASN A 199 1.33 -18.87 27.60
C ASN A 199 1.65 -20.33 27.31
N THR A 200 0.79 -21.03 26.56
CA THR A 200 1.08 -22.38 26.03
C THR A 200 1.28 -22.33 24.53
N TRP A 201 2.15 -23.18 24.00
CA TRP A 201 2.29 -23.36 22.56
C TRP A 201 1.12 -24.16 21.99
N SER A 202 0.68 -23.78 20.78
CA SER A 202 -0.28 -24.58 20.02
C SER A 202 0.36 -25.89 19.55
N ALA A 203 -0.47 -26.86 19.16
CA ALA A 203 0.03 -28.05 18.49
C ALA A 203 0.83 -27.63 17.22
N PRO A 204 2.02 -28.20 17.00
CA PRO A 204 2.80 -27.92 15.80
C PRO A 204 2.07 -28.36 14.53
N LEU A 205 2.12 -27.51 13.51
CA LEU A 205 1.55 -27.78 12.19
C LEU A 205 2.67 -27.97 11.18
N ASN A 206 2.65 -29.09 10.48
CA ASN A 206 3.60 -29.41 9.41
C ASN A 206 3.41 -28.41 8.26
N VAL A 207 4.50 -27.79 7.78
CA VAL A 207 4.45 -26.77 6.72
C VAL A 207 4.06 -27.38 5.36
N GLY A 208 4.29 -28.68 5.17
CA GLY A 208 3.89 -29.43 3.99
C GLY A 208 4.75 -29.19 2.75
N TYR A 209 4.47 -29.93 1.68
CA TYR A 209 5.09 -29.75 0.38
C TYR A 209 4.70 -28.40 -0.24
N PRO A 210 5.60 -27.67 -0.95
CA PRO A 210 6.96 -28.06 -1.35
C PRO A 210 8.05 -27.72 -0.35
N ILE A 211 7.71 -27.26 0.87
CA ILE A 211 8.73 -26.91 1.88
C ILE A 211 9.31 -28.19 2.47
N ASN A 212 8.45 -29.11 2.90
CA ASN A 212 8.84 -30.43 3.38
C ASN A 212 8.84 -31.46 2.25
N THR A 213 9.81 -32.36 2.29
CA THR A 213 10.05 -33.44 1.36
C THR A 213 10.09 -34.77 2.12
N VAL A 214 10.44 -35.87 1.46
CA VAL A 214 10.71 -37.14 2.18
C VAL A 214 12.11 -37.18 2.80
N GLY A 215 12.91 -36.12 2.64
CA GLY A 215 14.28 -35.99 3.13
C GLY A 215 14.37 -35.25 4.47
N ASN A 216 15.50 -34.56 4.68
CA ASN A 216 15.73 -33.67 5.83
C ASN A 216 15.61 -32.21 5.38
N ASP A 217 14.58 -31.53 5.85
CA ASP A 217 14.24 -30.12 5.61
C ASP A 217 14.46 -29.30 6.90
N LEU A 218 15.58 -28.59 6.95
CA LEU A 218 16.08 -27.84 8.10
C LEU A 218 16.34 -26.36 7.72
N PHE A 219 16.49 -25.50 8.73
CA PHE A 219 16.84 -24.07 8.55
C PHE A 219 15.84 -23.28 7.71
N TYR A 220 14.55 -23.59 7.85
CA TYR A 220 13.48 -22.78 7.29
C TYR A 220 13.31 -21.48 8.09
N ILE A 221 13.67 -20.35 7.47
CA ILE A 221 13.59 -19.02 8.09
C ILE A 221 12.54 -18.19 7.36
N PRO A 222 11.26 -18.26 7.76
CA PRO A 222 10.21 -17.45 7.16
C PRO A 222 10.28 -16.02 7.67
N LYS A 223 9.83 -15.09 6.83
CA LYS A 223 9.55 -13.74 7.28
C LYS A 223 8.23 -13.73 8.03
N ALA A 224 8.15 -12.93 9.09
CA ALA A 224 6.97 -12.83 9.96
C ALA A 224 5.66 -12.46 9.23
N ASN A 225 5.75 -11.90 8.02
CA ASN A 225 4.61 -11.55 7.18
C ASN A 225 4.24 -12.62 6.16
N GLY A 226 4.89 -13.80 6.19
CA GLY A 226 4.66 -14.91 5.28
C GLY A 226 4.97 -14.64 3.81
N GLU A 227 5.57 -13.48 3.45
CA GLU A 227 5.82 -13.08 2.06
C GLU A 227 6.87 -13.96 1.38
N TYR A 228 7.88 -14.38 2.14
CA TYR A 228 8.94 -15.26 1.66
C TYR A 228 9.68 -15.90 2.83
N ALA A 229 10.44 -16.95 2.54
CA ALA A 229 11.37 -17.59 3.46
C ALA A 229 12.76 -17.73 2.84
N PHE A 230 13.77 -17.81 3.70
CA PHE A 230 15.08 -18.33 3.33
C PHE A 230 15.15 -19.81 3.67
N PHE A 231 15.68 -20.61 2.75
CA PHE A 231 15.76 -22.05 2.91
C PHE A 231 16.93 -22.63 2.10
N PRO A 232 17.73 -23.54 2.67
CA PRO A 232 18.73 -24.29 1.91
C PRO A 232 18.09 -25.46 1.15
N LEU A 233 18.30 -25.57 -0.16
CA LEU A 233 17.80 -26.71 -0.95
C LEU A 233 18.76 -27.90 -0.87
N ASN A 234 18.30 -29.01 -0.29
CA ASN A 234 19.03 -30.29 -0.25
C ASN A 234 18.67 -31.16 -1.47
N ASN A 235 19.66 -31.91 -1.96
CA ASN A 235 19.80 -32.33 -3.35
C ASN A 235 18.96 -33.53 -3.83
N ASN A 236 17.83 -33.86 -3.19
CA ASN A 236 17.32 -35.22 -3.35
C ASN A 236 16.11 -35.38 -4.29
N GLU A 237 15.08 -34.53 -4.31
CA GLU A 237 13.81 -34.97 -4.95
C GLU A 237 12.92 -33.90 -5.58
N ARG A 238 13.38 -32.65 -5.69
CA ARG A 238 12.54 -31.59 -6.29
C ARG A 238 12.68 -31.60 -7.81
N GLU A 239 11.79 -32.31 -8.51
CA GLU A 239 11.58 -32.12 -9.95
C GLU A 239 11.03 -30.71 -10.20
N ILE A 240 11.74 -29.94 -11.02
CA ILE A 240 11.43 -28.54 -11.31
C ILE A 240 10.51 -28.51 -12.52
N ALA A 241 9.26 -28.11 -12.34
CA ALA A 241 8.36 -27.86 -13.45
C ALA A 241 8.83 -26.62 -14.24
N THR A 242 9.33 -26.82 -15.44
CA THR A 242 9.58 -25.72 -16.39
C THR A 242 8.28 -25.40 -17.12
N ASN A 243 7.64 -24.30 -16.69
CA ASN A 243 6.61 -23.52 -17.38
C ASN A 243 5.17 -24.07 -17.43
N ASN A 244 4.27 -23.52 -16.58
CA ASN A 244 3.18 -22.59 -16.95
C ASN A 244 2.00 -22.63 -15.93
N GLU A 245 1.47 -21.44 -15.66
CA GLU A 245 0.17 -21.11 -15.03
C GLU A 245 -0.07 -21.27 -13.51
N GLU A 246 0.75 -21.98 -12.74
CA GLU A 246 0.52 -22.13 -11.29
C GLU A 246 1.71 -21.67 -10.43
N GLY A 247 1.93 -20.35 -10.36
CA GLY A 247 2.36 -19.64 -9.14
C GLY A 247 3.59 -20.06 -8.33
N ILE A 248 4.48 -20.95 -8.77
CA ILE A 248 5.67 -21.39 -8.01
C ILE A 248 6.96 -21.04 -8.76
N ALA A 249 7.98 -20.62 -7.98
CA ALA A 249 9.09 -19.76 -8.36
C ALA A 249 9.99 -20.22 -9.53
N ILE A 250 10.42 -19.22 -10.31
CA ILE A 250 11.43 -19.28 -11.38
C ILE A 250 12.84 -19.40 -10.76
N ILE A 251 13.62 -20.42 -11.17
CA ILE A 251 15.08 -20.42 -11.05
C ILE A 251 15.65 -20.68 -12.44
N ASN A 252 16.43 -19.72 -12.97
CA ASN A 252 16.98 -19.78 -14.33
C ASN A 252 17.88 -20.99 -14.55
N GLU A 253 17.84 -21.50 -15.79
CA GLU A 253 18.59 -22.64 -16.31
C GLU A 253 20.07 -22.63 -15.91
N GLY A 254 20.40 -23.58 -15.06
CA GLY A 254 21.73 -23.99 -14.68
C GLY A 254 21.55 -25.07 -13.63
N LYS A 255 22.22 -26.22 -13.78
CA LYS A 255 22.24 -27.27 -12.75
C LYS A 255 22.30 -26.60 -11.38
N ILE A 256 21.29 -26.83 -10.53
CA ILE A 256 21.25 -26.31 -9.16
C ILE A 256 22.62 -26.58 -8.56
N GLY A 257 23.38 -25.51 -8.35
CA GLY A 257 24.63 -25.61 -7.63
C GLY A 257 24.24 -26.08 -6.24
N THR A 258 24.62 -27.32 -5.91
CA THR A 258 24.60 -27.82 -4.55
C THR A 258 25.19 -26.73 -3.66
N ASN A 259 24.50 -26.33 -2.59
CA ASN A 259 25.00 -25.45 -1.51
C ASN A 259 24.67 -23.94 -1.61
N ASN A 260 23.49 -23.55 -2.13
CA ASN A 260 23.00 -22.16 -2.11
C ASN A 260 21.83 -21.93 -1.14
N ILE A 261 21.73 -20.71 -0.60
CA ILE A 261 20.54 -20.24 0.15
C ILE A 261 19.56 -19.64 -0.85
N TYR A 262 18.32 -20.10 -0.84
CA TYR A 262 17.26 -19.61 -1.71
C TYR A 262 16.30 -18.72 -0.95
N LYS A 263 15.86 -17.64 -1.61
CA LYS A 263 14.69 -16.86 -1.19
C LYS A 263 13.48 -17.38 -1.96
N ILE A 264 12.51 -17.95 -1.26
CA ILE A 264 11.28 -18.49 -1.86
C ILE A 264 10.09 -17.64 -1.44
N ILE A 265 9.20 -17.32 -2.38
CA ILE A 265 7.95 -16.63 -2.07
C ILE A 265 7.01 -17.65 -1.43
N VAL A 266 6.43 -17.32 -0.29
CA VAL A 266 5.52 -18.20 0.45
C VAL A 266 4.12 -17.58 0.40
N SER A 267 3.10 -18.42 0.31
CA SER A 267 1.72 -17.95 0.43
C SER A 267 1.38 -17.82 1.91
N ILE A 268 0.93 -16.63 2.31
CA ILE A 268 0.51 -16.35 3.70
C ILE A 268 -0.69 -17.24 4.02
N PRO A 269 -0.64 -18.07 5.09
CA PRO A 269 -1.80 -18.83 5.51
C PRO A 269 -2.99 -17.92 5.79
N GLU A 270 -4.18 -18.33 5.36
CA GLU A 270 -5.42 -17.59 5.59
C GLU A 270 -5.63 -17.39 7.10
N GLY A 271 -5.69 -16.13 7.56
CA GLY A 271 -5.88 -15.78 8.97
C GLY A 271 -4.62 -15.37 9.76
N HIS A 272 -3.45 -15.25 9.14
CA HIS A 272 -2.26 -14.71 9.82
C HIS A 272 -2.40 -13.19 10.07
N GLU A 273 -2.45 -12.77 11.34
CA GLU A 273 -2.42 -11.35 11.73
C GLU A 273 -0.96 -10.88 11.87
N THR A 274 -0.50 -9.98 11.01
CA THR A 274 0.84 -9.37 11.13
C THR A 274 0.83 -8.11 11.98
N GLU A 275 1.71 -8.04 12.98
CA GLU A 275 2.03 -6.77 13.66
C GLU A 275 2.97 -5.92 12.78
N ILE A 276 2.66 -4.63 12.66
CA ILE A 276 3.29 -3.68 11.74
C ILE A 276 3.86 -2.52 12.54
N LEU A 277 5.13 -2.17 12.29
CA LEU A 277 5.79 -1.03 12.93
C LEU A 277 5.36 0.29 12.25
N LEU A 278 4.61 1.12 12.97
CA LEU A 278 4.31 2.49 12.59
C LEU A 278 5.41 3.42 13.11
N LYS A 279 6.08 4.16 12.23
CA LYS A 279 7.16 5.10 12.58
C LYS A 279 7.03 6.41 11.81
N GLY A 280 7.76 7.44 12.24
CA GLY A 280 7.86 8.68 11.48
C GLY A 280 8.64 9.77 12.20
N ASN A 281 8.95 10.85 11.49
CA ASN A 281 9.59 12.05 12.00
C ASN A 281 8.54 13.11 12.36
N ILE A 282 8.86 13.96 13.33
CA ILE A 282 8.03 15.06 13.81
C ILE A 282 8.72 16.37 13.44
N ILE A 283 8.02 17.20 12.69
CA ILE A 283 8.50 18.50 12.20
C ILE A 283 7.68 19.59 12.89
N LEU A 284 8.36 20.59 13.48
CA LEU A 284 7.71 21.75 14.08
C LEU A 284 7.78 22.93 13.10
N GLN A 285 6.63 23.49 12.72
CA GLN A 285 6.56 24.57 11.72
C GLN A 285 7.16 25.90 12.19
N ASP A 286 7.24 26.14 13.50
CA ASP A 286 7.97 27.28 14.06
C ASP A 286 9.50 27.09 14.10
N GLN A 287 10.01 26.00 13.52
CA GLN A 287 11.43 25.68 13.42
C GLN A 287 12.15 25.62 14.78
N LYS A 288 11.41 25.37 15.87
CA LYS A 288 12.04 25.08 17.16
C LYS A 288 12.81 23.76 17.07
N ASN A 289 14.00 23.74 17.66
CA ASN A 289 14.91 22.59 17.60
C ASN A 289 14.55 21.46 18.59
N GLU A 290 13.66 21.72 19.55
CA GLU A 290 13.31 20.76 20.61
C GLU A 290 11.80 20.52 20.67
N LEU A 291 11.40 19.25 20.73
CA LEU A 291 10.00 18.85 20.92
C LEU A 291 9.53 19.12 22.36
N PRO A 292 8.29 19.58 22.58
CA PRO A 292 7.71 19.69 23.93
C PRO A 292 7.72 18.35 24.67
N HIS A 293 8.15 18.34 25.94
CA HIS A 293 8.31 17.10 26.73
C HIS A 293 7.01 16.34 27.02
N ASP A 294 5.86 16.99 26.80
CA ASP A 294 4.53 16.42 26.95
C ASP A 294 3.96 15.83 25.65
N PHE A 295 4.78 15.73 24.58
CA PHE A 295 4.37 15.14 23.31
C PHE A 295 3.92 13.68 23.44
N ILE A 296 2.74 13.40 22.89
CA ILE A 296 2.09 12.09 22.89
C ILE A 296 1.61 11.77 21.48
N ILE A 297 1.83 10.53 21.06
CA ILE A 297 1.24 9.93 19.87
C ILE A 297 0.27 8.84 20.34
N SER A 298 -1.00 8.93 19.94
CA SER A 298 -2.03 7.94 20.26
C SER A 298 -2.58 7.32 18.98
N VAL A 299 -2.47 6.01 18.81
CA VAL A 299 -3.12 5.28 17.71
C VAL A 299 -4.49 4.83 18.20
N ILE A 300 -5.54 5.27 17.53
CA ILE A 300 -6.94 5.03 17.90
C ILE A 300 -7.59 4.20 16.80
N ASP A 301 -8.25 3.11 17.15
CA ASP A 301 -9.06 2.33 16.21
C ASP A 301 -10.23 3.20 15.71
N SER A 302 -10.32 3.40 14.40
CA SER A 302 -11.32 4.30 13.79
C SER A 302 -12.76 3.79 13.91
N ILE A 303 -12.95 2.49 14.14
CA ILE A 303 -14.27 1.86 14.27
C ILE A 303 -14.74 1.85 15.72
N LYS A 304 -13.85 1.41 16.62
CA LYS A 304 -14.17 1.24 18.05
C LYS A 304 -14.00 2.53 18.84
N GLY A 305 -13.12 3.42 18.38
CA GLY A 305 -12.71 4.62 19.12
C GLY A 305 -11.71 4.35 20.24
N ASP A 306 -11.30 3.10 20.43
CA ASP A 306 -10.36 2.69 21.47
C ASP A 306 -8.94 3.09 21.09
N THR A 307 -8.16 3.56 22.07
CA THR A 307 -6.72 3.78 21.88
C THR A 307 -6.02 2.42 21.87
N VAL A 308 -5.56 1.96 20.71
CA VAL A 308 -4.88 0.68 20.53
C VAL A 308 -3.40 0.75 20.87
N ASN A 309 -2.78 1.91 20.70
CA ASN A 309 -1.39 2.13 21.09
C ASN A 309 -1.17 3.60 21.50
N LYS A 310 -0.18 3.83 22.36
CA LYS A 310 0.19 5.17 22.82
C LYS A 310 1.68 5.22 23.11
N CYS A 311 2.40 6.16 22.51
CA CYS A 311 3.84 6.33 22.73
C CYS A 311 4.26 7.79 22.85
N LYS A 312 5.48 7.98 23.35
CA LYS A 312 6.20 9.26 23.34
C LYS A 312 7.25 9.22 22.22
N PRO A 313 7.59 10.36 21.61
CA PRO A 313 8.66 10.39 20.62
C PRO A 313 10.03 10.23 21.27
N ASN A 314 11.02 9.91 20.46
CA ASN A 314 12.42 10.13 20.77
C ASN A 314 12.71 11.64 20.62
N TYR A 315 12.82 12.33 21.75
CA TYR A 315 13.06 13.78 21.80
C TYR A 315 14.40 14.21 21.18
N LEU A 316 15.41 13.34 21.15
CA LEU A 316 16.72 13.65 20.58
C LEU A 316 16.73 13.56 19.04
N LEU A 317 15.99 12.61 18.49
CA LEU A 317 15.95 12.34 17.05
C LEU A 317 14.70 12.90 16.37
N SER A 318 13.79 13.51 17.13
CA SER A 318 12.49 14.01 16.67
C SER A 318 11.71 12.99 15.85
N ASN A 319 11.69 11.73 16.28
CA ASN A 319 10.98 10.65 15.62
C ASN A 319 10.16 9.80 16.61
N TYR A 320 9.29 8.95 16.10
CA TYR A 320 8.47 8.07 16.93
C TYR A 320 8.38 6.66 16.30
N LEU A 321 8.06 5.68 17.14
CA LEU A 321 7.88 4.28 16.76
C LEU A 321 6.78 3.66 17.64
N THR A 322 5.87 2.91 17.04
CA THR A 322 4.81 2.16 17.71
C THR A 322 4.39 0.95 16.86
N GLN A 323 3.52 0.10 17.39
CA GLN A 323 3.02 -1.09 16.70
C GLN A 323 1.52 -0.99 16.44
N ILE A 324 1.11 -1.40 15.24
CA ILE A 324 -0.29 -1.45 14.80
C ILE A 324 -0.56 -2.80 14.12
N LYS A 325 -1.82 -3.14 13.93
CA LYS A 325 -2.24 -4.32 13.15
C LYS A 325 -2.87 -3.90 11.83
N SER A 326 -3.42 -4.84 11.06
CA SER A 326 -4.41 -4.49 10.04
C SER A 326 -5.62 -3.81 10.67
N GLY A 327 -6.20 -2.84 9.96
CA GLY A 327 -7.31 -2.05 10.44
C GLY A 327 -7.28 -0.59 9.99
N SER A 328 -8.34 0.12 10.35
CA SER A 328 -8.48 1.57 10.16
C SER A 328 -8.11 2.27 11.46
N PHE A 329 -7.17 3.21 11.40
CA PHE A 329 -6.68 3.95 12.56
C PHE A 329 -6.74 5.47 12.36
N LYS A 330 -6.92 6.18 13.46
CA LYS A 330 -6.68 7.61 13.62
C LYS A 330 -5.48 7.77 14.54
N ILE A 331 -4.38 8.31 14.03
CA ILE A 331 -3.18 8.62 14.81
C ILE A 331 -3.30 10.07 15.29
N GLU A 332 -3.39 10.29 16.59
CA GLU A 332 -3.41 11.61 17.22
C GLU A 332 -2.00 11.99 17.67
N TYR A 333 -1.57 13.22 17.34
CA TYR A 333 -0.33 13.83 17.79
C TYR A 333 -0.66 15.06 18.63
N LYS A 334 -0.22 15.06 19.89
CA LYS A 334 -0.64 16.06 20.86
C LYS A 334 0.52 16.52 21.73
N CYS A 335 0.66 17.83 21.87
CA CYS A 335 1.56 18.47 22.83
C CYS A 335 1.08 19.90 23.15
N ASN A 336 1.58 20.47 24.25
CA ASN A 336 1.31 21.85 24.60
C ASN A 336 1.99 22.81 23.62
N GLY A 337 1.30 23.91 23.30
CA GLY A 337 1.80 24.94 22.40
C GLY A 337 1.57 24.67 20.91
N TYR A 338 1.02 23.50 20.55
CA TYR A 338 0.68 23.14 19.16
C TYR A 338 -0.76 22.63 19.05
N LEU A 339 -1.36 22.80 17.87
CA LEU A 339 -2.65 22.19 17.54
C LEU A 339 -2.52 20.67 17.58
N THR A 340 -3.53 20.01 18.12
CA THR A 340 -3.61 18.54 18.05
C THR A 340 -3.80 18.15 16.59
N HIS A 341 -2.85 17.39 16.06
CA HIS A 341 -2.88 16.89 14.69
C HIS A 341 -3.41 15.46 14.67
N TYR A 342 -4.06 15.06 13.59
CA TYR A 342 -4.52 13.70 13.41
C TYR A 342 -4.14 13.21 12.02
N GLU A 343 -3.78 11.94 11.88
CA GLU A 343 -3.57 11.26 10.60
C GLU A 343 -4.52 10.08 10.51
N GLN A 344 -5.09 9.83 9.33
CA GLN A 344 -5.80 8.59 9.05
C GLN A 344 -4.85 7.57 8.43
N LEU A 345 -4.91 6.34 8.94
CA LEU A 345 -4.11 5.24 8.43
C LEU A 345 -4.98 4.01 8.24
N TYR A 346 -5.02 3.48 7.00
CA TYR A 346 -5.64 2.20 6.73
C TYR A 346 -4.57 1.16 6.40
N ILE A 347 -4.61 0.04 7.11
CA ILE A 347 -3.79 -1.13 6.87
C ILE A 347 -4.73 -2.28 6.44
N PRO A 348 -4.62 -2.79 5.20
CA PRO A 348 -5.42 -3.93 4.76
C PRO A 348 -5.09 -5.20 5.55
N ASN A 349 -6.04 -6.14 5.61
CA ASN A 349 -5.80 -7.47 6.21
C ASN A 349 -4.67 -8.23 5.50
N ILE A 350 -4.47 -7.99 4.21
CA ILE A 350 -3.36 -8.50 3.42
C ILE A 350 -2.35 -7.36 3.27
N TYR A 351 -1.66 -7.00 4.36
CA TYR A 351 -0.58 -6.01 4.32
C TYR A 351 0.77 -6.70 4.32
N THR A 352 1.50 -6.54 3.22
CA THR A 352 2.73 -7.30 2.96
C THR A 352 3.97 -6.69 3.62
N ARG A 353 3.89 -5.51 4.26
CA ARG A 353 5.06 -4.85 4.86
C ARG A 353 5.08 -4.99 6.38
N THR A 354 6.28 -5.03 6.95
CA THR A 354 6.48 -5.07 8.40
C THR A 354 6.51 -3.69 9.04
N GLU A 355 6.52 -2.63 8.22
CA GLU A 355 6.57 -1.24 8.69
C GLU A 355 5.75 -0.30 7.79
N VAL A 356 5.34 0.81 8.37
CA VAL A 356 4.69 1.95 7.72
C VAL A 356 5.30 3.25 8.28
N ASN A 357 5.64 4.17 7.39
CA ASN A 357 6.26 5.45 7.76
C ASN A 357 5.26 6.60 7.53
N ILE A 358 4.95 7.37 8.58
CA ILE A 358 4.04 8.52 8.57
C ILE A 358 4.72 9.70 9.28
N ASP A 359 5.31 10.61 8.52
CA ASP A 359 5.85 11.86 9.08
C ASP A 359 4.71 12.83 9.43
N VAL A 360 4.88 13.61 10.49
CA VAL A 360 3.90 14.59 10.98
C VAL A 360 4.51 15.98 11.07
N GLU A 361 3.69 16.98 10.81
CA GLU A 361 4.04 18.38 10.93
C GLU A 361 3.09 19.08 11.91
N MET A 362 3.64 19.74 12.92
CA MET A 362 2.90 20.33 14.03
C MET A 362 2.81 21.85 13.89
N LEU A 363 1.58 22.37 13.97
CA LEU A 363 1.27 23.79 13.84
C LEU A 363 1.20 24.47 15.22
N PRO A 364 1.97 25.55 15.47
CA PRO A 364 1.93 26.27 16.74
C PRO A 364 0.55 26.89 17.02
N LEU A 365 0.12 26.87 18.28
CA LEU A 365 -1.18 27.43 18.70
C LEU A 365 -1.30 28.95 18.44
N GLU A 366 -0.17 29.66 18.42
CA GLU A 366 -0.11 31.10 18.16
C GLU A 366 -0.57 31.47 16.74
N VAL A 367 -0.41 30.54 15.79
CA VAL A 367 -0.92 30.65 14.41
C VAL A 367 -2.43 30.31 14.35
N SER A 368 -2.99 29.77 15.44
CA SER A 368 -4.31 29.13 15.50
C SER A 368 -5.39 29.87 16.30
N LYS A 369 -5.42 31.20 16.31
CA LYS A 369 -6.47 31.97 17.02
C LYS A 369 -7.90 31.87 16.40
N GLY A 370 -8.31 30.68 15.96
CA GLY A 370 -9.67 30.31 15.55
C GLY A 370 -9.88 28.79 15.69
N GLU A 371 -11.10 28.32 15.96
CA GLU A 371 -11.42 26.88 15.99
C GLU A 371 -11.30 26.30 14.57
N TYR A 372 -10.37 25.41 14.26
CA TYR A 372 -10.24 24.85 12.90
C TYR A 372 -11.14 23.62 12.67
N TYR A 373 -11.70 23.51 11.48
CA TYR A 373 -12.48 22.36 11.01
C TYR A 373 -11.70 21.61 9.94
N VAL A 374 -11.55 20.30 10.08
CA VAL A 374 -10.79 19.46 9.15
C VAL A 374 -11.73 18.60 8.30
N ILE A 375 -11.61 18.71 6.98
CA ILE A 375 -12.35 17.90 5.99
C ILE A 375 -11.43 16.79 5.47
N ARG A 376 -11.95 15.56 5.41
CA ARG A 376 -11.19 14.35 5.05
C ARG A 376 -11.80 13.61 3.88
N SER A 377 -10.95 12.92 3.13
CA SER A 377 -11.38 11.99 2.08
C SER A 377 -11.98 10.72 2.65
N ILE A 378 -12.84 10.06 1.88
CA ILE A 378 -13.47 8.79 2.24
C ILE A 378 -13.01 7.67 1.32
N PHE A 379 -13.01 6.43 1.80
CA PHE A 379 -12.48 5.26 1.08
C PHE A 379 -13.53 4.19 0.83
N PHE A 380 -13.31 3.39 -0.22
CA PHE A 380 -14.23 2.35 -0.67
C PHE A 380 -13.53 1.00 -0.88
N ASP A 381 -14.32 -0.08 -0.77
CA ASP A 381 -13.88 -1.43 -1.13
C ASP A 381 -13.79 -1.62 -2.65
N TYR A 382 -13.11 -2.70 -3.05
CA TYR A 382 -12.98 -3.08 -4.45
C TYR A 382 -14.35 -3.24 -5.11
N ALA A 383 -14.50 -2.63 -6.30
CA ALA A 383 -15.72 -2.63 -7.10
C ALA A 383 -17.02 -2.16 -6.39
N LYS A 384 -16.92 -1.58 -5.19
CA LYS A 384 -18.07 -1.13 -4.39
C LYS A 384 -18.13 0.39 -4.26
N TYR A 385 -19.34 0.87 -4.02
CA TYR A 385 -19.66 2.27 -3.69
C TYR A 385 -20.52 2.38 -2.42
N ASP A 386 -20.72 1.29 -1.70
CA ASP A 386 -21.36 1.31 -0.37
C ASP A 386 -20.48 2.07 0.61
N LEU A 387 -21.09 2.95 1.41
CA LEU A 387 -20.37 3.67 2.45
C LEU A 387 -20.02 2.72 3.60
N LYS A 388 -18.79 2.82 4.08
CA LYS A 388 -18.35 2.16 5.31
C LYS A 388 -18.74 3.03 6.51
N LYS A 389 -18.85 2.42 7.69
CA LYS A 389 -19.17 3.12 8.94
C LYS A 389 -18.17 4.24 9.26
N GLU A 390 -16.90 4.06 8.91
CA GLU A 390 -15.86 5.08 9.05
C GLU A 390 -16.10 6.26 8.09
N SER A 391 -16.52 5.98 6.86
CA SER A 391 -16.89 7.01 5.87
C SER A 391 -18.11 7.79 6.32
N GLU A 392 -19.11 7.14 6.91
CA GLU A 392 -20.30 7.80 7.49
C GLU A 392 -19.90 8.75 8.64
N THR A 393 -18.94 8.36 9.47
CA THR A 393 -18.45 9.20 10.58
C THR A 393 -17.79 10.48 10.07
N GLU A 394 -16.97 10.39 9.02
CA GLU A 394 -16.33 11.58 8.42
C GLU A 394 -17.33 12.44 7.64
N LEU A 395 -18.29 11.81 6.94
CA LEU A 395 -19.38 12.54 6.28
C LEU A 395 -20.31 13.23 7.29
N GLN A 396 -20.53 12.63 8.47
CA GLN A 396 -21.29 13.29 9.54
C GLN A 396 -20.59 14.56 10.02
N ARG A 397 -19.27 14.53 10.22
CA ARG A 397 -18.50 15.72 10.59
C ARG A 397 -18.58 16.81 9.54
N LEU A 398 -18.53 16.44 8.26
CA LEU A 398 -18.71 17.38 7.16
C LEU A 398 -20.13 17.97 7.16
N ALA A 399 -21.17 17.15 7.39
CA ALA A 399 -22.54 17.64 7.52
C ALA A 399 -22.67 18.66 8.66
N ASP A 400 -22.14 18.35 9.86
CA ASP A 400 -22.16 19.26 11.01
C ASP A 400 -21.43 20.59 10.71
N LEU A 401 -20.31 20.51 9.97
CA LEU A 401 -19.55 21.67 9.51
C LEU A 401 -20.34 22.53 8.51
N MET A 402 -21.00 21.90 7.54
CA MET A 402 -21.83 22.58 6.52
C MET A 402 -23.09 23.20 7.14
N GLN A 403 -23.70 22.57 8.14
CA GLN A 403 -24.81 23.16 8.89
C GLN A 403 -24.39 24.42 9.65
N LYS A 404 -23.19 24.40 10.25
CA LYS A 404 -22.61 25.58 10.95
C LYS A 404 -22.17 26.67 9.98
N ASN A 405 -21.87 26.33 8.74
CA ASN A 405 -21.37 27.25 7.71
C ASN A 405 -22.22 27.14 6.44
N PRO A 406 -23.42 27.76 6.38
CA PRO A 406 -24.31 27.65 5.23
C PRO A 406 -23.75 28.25 3.93
N SER A 407 -22.64 28.97 3.97
CA SER A 407 -21.91 29.44 2.78
C SER A 407 -20.89 28.41 2.24
N LEU A 408 -20.76 27.25 2.90
CA LEU A 408 -19.83 26.19 2.50
C LEU A 408 -20.40 25.38 1.34
N TYR A 409 -19.73 25.44 0.20
CA TYR A 409 -19.99 24.61 -0.98
C TYR A 409 -18.79 23.71 -1.21
N VAL A 410 -19.03 22.44 -1.56
CA VAL A 410 -17.96 21.45 -1.73
C VAL A 410 -18.09 20.68 -3.06
N GLU A 411 -16.96 20.38 -3.68
CA GLU A 411 -16.85 19.44 -4.78
C GLU A 411 -16.51 18.05 -4.21
N ILE A 412 -17.27 17.04 -4.60
CA ILE A 412 -17.10 15.65 -4.20
C ILE A 412 -16.62 14.85 -5.42
N VAL A 413 -15.36 14.42 -5.38
CA VAL A 413 -14.66 13.83 -6.52
C VAL A 413 -14.39 12.34 -6.27
N GLY A 414 -15.04 11.46 -7.02
CA GLY A 414 -14.84 10.02 -6.94
C GLY A 414 -13.68 9.52 -7.80
N HIS A 415 -12.97 8.51 -7.29
CA HIS A 415 -11.85 7.86 -7.97
C HIS A 415 -11.95 6.33 -7.89
N THR A 416 -11.31 5.65 -8.84
CA THR A 416 -11.14 4.19 -8.82
C THR A 416 -9.67 3.79 -8.88
N ASP A 417 -9.42 2.50 -8.70
CA ASP A 417 -8.13 1.91 -9.05
C ASP A 417 -8.05 1.59 -10.56
N ALA A 418 -6.95 0.97 -10.98
CA ALA A 418 -6.68 0.67 -12.39
C ALA A 418 -7.41 -0.56 -12.95
N LEU A 419 -8.07 -1.37 -12.12
CA LEU A 419 -8.68 -2.64 -12.54
C LEU A 419 -10.04 -2.41 -13.20
N GLY A 420 -10.32 -3.13 -14.28
CA GLY A 420 -11.58 -3.01 -15.03
C GLY A 420 -11.53 -2.02 -16.21
N SER A 421 -12.62 -1.96 -16.98
CA SER A 421 -12.72 -1.09 -18.16
C SER A 421 -12.79 0.39 -17.78
N VAL A 422 -12.48 1.27 -18.73
CA VAL A 422 -12.56 2.72 -18.53
C VAL A 422 -14.00 3.14 -18.19
N GLN A 423 -14.98 2.59 -18.92
CA GLN A 423 -16.40 2.92 -18.76
C GLN A 423 -16.95 2.45 -17.42
N LEU A 424 -16.58 1.24 -16.96
CA LEU A 424 -17.00 0.72 -15.66
C LEU A 424 -16.42 1.57 -14.52
N ASN A 425 -15.14 1.91 -14.60
CA ASN A 425 -14.50 2.74 -13.58
C ASN A 425 -15.04 4.17 -13.55
N GLN A 426 -15.35 4.74 -14.71
CA GLN A 426 -16.00 6.05 -14.79
C GLN A 426 -17.32 6.03 -14.01
N LYS A 427 -18.22 5.08 -14.34
CA LYS A 427 -19.50 4.93 -13.66
C LYS A 427 -19.35 4.62 -12.17
N LEU A 428 -18.38 3.79 -11.79
CA LEU A 428 -18.10 3.46 -10.39
C LEU A 428 -17.64 4.70 -9.61
N SER A 429 -16.78 5.54 -10.19
CA SER A 429 -16.36 6.78 -9.54
C SER A 429 -17.51 7.77 -9.34
N GLU A 430 -18.40 7.89 -10.32
CA GLU A 430 -19.61 8.74 -10.23
C GLU A 430 -20.58 8.21 -9.17
N ASN A 431 -20.75 6.90 -9.06
CA ASN A 431 -21.57 6.28 -8.02
C ASN A 431 -21.00 6.54 -6.62
N ARG A 432 -19.67 6.55 -6.46
CA ARG A 432 -19.02 6.83 -5.17
C ARG A 432 -19.21 8.27 -4.71
N SER A 433 -19.01 9.24 -5.60
CA SER A 433 -19.28 10.65 -5.28
C SER A 433 -20.77 10.86 -4.98
N LYS A 434 -21.66 10.22 -5.76
CA LYS A 434 -23.10 10.24 -5.51
C LYS A 434 -23.46 9.65 -4.14
N ALA A 435 -22.90 8.51 -3.75
CA ALA A 435 -23.19 7.88 -2.46
C ALA A 435 -22.85 8.81 -1.28
N ALA A 436 -21.72 9.52 -1.35
CA ALA A 436 -21.33 10.51 -0.35
C ALA A 436 -22.32 11.69 -0.28
N ILE A 437 -22.73 12.22 -1.44
CA ILE A 437 -23.73 13.30 -1.53
C ILE A 437 -25.07 12.84 -0.96
N ASP A 438 -25.56 11.66 -1.37
CA ASP A 438 -26.85 11.13 -0.93
C ASP A 438 -26.88 10.97 0.60
N TYR A 439 -25.76 10.58 1.22
CA TYR A 439 -25.61 10.59 2.68
C TYR A 439 -25.70 11.99 3.27
N LEU A 440 -24.95 12.97 2.74
CA LEU A 440 -24.96 14.35 3.27
C LEU A 440 -26.35 15.01 3.13
N VAL A 441 -27.04 14.74 2.03
CA VAL A 441 -28.43 15.18 1.82
C VAL A 441 -29.37 14.53 2.82
N SER A 442 -29.17 13.26 3.16
CA SER A 442 -29.94 12.60 4.23
C SER A 442 -29.72 13.22 5.61
N GLN A 443 -28.59 13.91 5.83
CA GLN A 443 -28.29 14.69 7.04
C GLN A 443 -28.84 16.13 6.98
N GLY A 444 -29.62 16.48 5.95
CA GLY A 444 -30.31 17.76 5.84
C GLY A 444 -29.54 18.86 5.11
N ILE A 445 -28.44 18.55 4.41
CA ILE A 445 -27.75 19.51 3.54
C ILE A 445 -28.45 19.58 2.18
N ASP A 446 -28.68 20.78 1.66
CA ASP A 446 -29.34 20.93 0.35
C ASP A 446 -28.41 20.49 -0.81
N GLN A 447 -29.00 19.80 -1.80
CA GLN A 447 -28.29 19.24 -2.95
C GLN A 447 -27.49 20.30 -3.74
N SER A 448 -27.92 21.56 -3.72
CA SER A 448 -27.25 22.68 -4.40
C SER A 448 -25.88 23.03 -3.81
N HIS A 449 -25.54 22.56 -2.61
CA HIS A 449 -24.23 22.79 -1.99
C HIS A 449 -23.11 21.90 -2.56
N PHE A 450 -23.44 21.00 -3.49
CA PHE A 450 -22.53 19.98 -3.98
C PHE A 450 -22.32 20.06 -5.50
N VAL A 451 -21.06 19.91 -5.91
CA VAL A 451 -20.69 19.51 -7.27
C VAL A 451 -20.15 18.10 -7.23
N SER A 452 -20.62 17.22 -8.13
CA SER A 452 -20.18 15.82 -8.19
C SER A 452 -19.33 15.57 -9.43
N LYS A 453 -18.20 14.88 -9.27
CA LYS A 453 -17.31 14.50 -10.37
C LYS A 453 -16.81 13.08 -10.21
N GLY A 454 -16.82 12.31 -11.29
CA GLY A 454 -16.17 11.00 -11.36
C GLY A 454 -14.92 11.06 -12.23
N MET A 455 -13.77 10.66 -11.71
CA MET A 455 -12.50 10.70 -12.43
C MET A 455 -12.12 9.34 -13.05
N GLY A 456 -12.90 8.29 -12.78
CA GLY A 456 -12.59 6.92 -13.17
C GLY A 456 -11.16 6.52 -12.78
N LYS A 457 -10.48 5.84 -13.70
CA LYS A 457 -9.13 5.29 -13.51
C LYS A 457 -8.01 6.19 -14.04
N THR A 458 -8.14 7.51 -13.91
CA THR A 458 -7.21 8.48 -14.53
C THR A 458 -6.36 9.29 -13.54
N HIS A 459 -6.74 9.36 -12.26
CA HIS A 459 -6.08 10.19 -11.24
C HIS A 459 -5.68 9.37 -10.01
N PHE A 460 -4.59 8.61 -10.14
CA PHE A 460 -4.04 7.78 -9.08
C PHE A 460 -3.08 8.57 -8.19
N ILE A 461 -3.26 8.45 -6.88
CA ILE A 461 -2.36 9.01 -5.88
C ILE A 461 -1.29 8.00 -5.45
N ALA A 462 -1.55 6.71 -5.65
CA ALA A 462 -0.63 5.63 -5.30
C ALA A 462 -0.49 4.61 -6.44
N ILE A 463 0.64 3.91 -6.50
CA ILE A 463 0.92 2.89 -7.53
C ILE A 463 -0.12 1.78 -7.50
N ASN A 464 -0.63 1.40 -8.67
CA ASN A 464 -1.57 0.28 -8.79
C ASN A 464 -0.86 -1.08 -8.93
N LYS A 465 0.43 -1.06 -9.31
CA LYS A 465 1.32 -2.20 -9.49
C LYS A 465 2.68 -1.89 -8.88
N ASN A 466 3.38 -2.91 -8.39
CA ASN A 466 4.74 -2.79 -7.90
C ASN A 466 5.72 -2.54 -9.06
N PRO A 467 6.96 -2.08 -8.78
CA PRO A 467 7.97 -1.85 -9.83
C PRO A 467 8.31 -3.08 -10.67
N ASP A 468 8.11 -4.28 -10.13
CA ASP A 468 8.29 -5.56 -10.83
C ASP A 468 7.07 -5.96 -11.70
N GLY A 469 6.05 -5.10 -11.78
CA GLY A 469 4.81 -5.34 -12.53
C GLY A 469 3.77 -6.18 -11.79
N SER A 470 4.08 -6.70 -10.60
CA SER A 470 3.12 -7.43 -9.77
C SER A 470 2.02 -6.51 -9.24
N ASP A 471 0.92 -7.11 -8.83
CA ASP A 471 -0.24 -6.39 -8.31
C ASP A 471 0.10 -5.66 -6.99
N ASN A 472 -0.37 -4.41 -6.80
CA ASN A 472 -0.16 -3.66 -5.55
C ASN A 472 -1.50 -3.28 -4.89
N PRO A 473 -2.06 -4.18 -4.06
CA PRO A 473 -3.34 -3.95 -3.37
C PRO A 473 -3.36 -2.70 -2.48
N GLU A 474 -2.23 -2.38 -1.85
CA GLU A 474 -2.10 -1.25 -0.92
C GLU A 474 -2.32 0.09 -1.62
N GLY A 475 -1.64 0.32 -2.75
CA GLY A 475 -1.80 1.55 -3.53
C GLY A 475 -3.14 1.61 -4.25
N ARG A 476 -3.68 0.48 -4.71
CA ARG A 476 -5.06 0.45 -5.25
C ARG A 476 -6.11 0.86 -4.22
N GLN A 477 -5.95 0.48 -2.95
CA GLN A 477 -6.86 0.91 -1.90
C GLN A 477 -6.87 2.43 -1.73
N LEU A 478 -5.70 3.07 -1.74
CA LEU A 478 -5.61 4.53 -1.66
C LEU A 478 -6.27 5.20 -2.87
N ASN A 479 -6.25 4.56 -4.05
CA ASN A 479 -6.91 5.09 -5.25
C ASN A 479 -8.44 4.94 -5.22
N ARG A 480 -8.99 3.99 -4.46
CA ARG A 480 -10.44 3.80 -4.27
C ARG A 480 -10.99 4.77 -3.22
N ARG A 481 -11.09 6.05 -3.60
CA ARG A 481 -11.46 7.13 -2.69
C ARG A 481 -12.49 8.08 -3.27
N VAL A 482 -13.02 8.94 -2.41
CA VAL A 482 -13.65 10.22 -2.76
C VAL A 482 -12.89 11.33 -2.05
N GLU A 483 -12.47 12.32 -2.83
CA GLU A 483 -11.84 13.55 -2.36
C GLU A 483 -12.91 14.64 -2.19
N ILE A 484 -12.75 15.48 -1.18
CA ILE A 484 -13.65 16.59 -0.89
C ILE A 484 -12.86 17.88 -1.02
N LYS A 485 -13.29 18.76 -1.93
CA LYS A 485 -12.67 20.07 -2.13
C LYS A 485 -13.64 21.16 -1.75
N ILE A 486 -13.12 22.21 -1.12
CA ILE A 486 -13.92 23.40 -0.81
C ILE A 486 -14.01 24.23 -2.09
N LEU A 487 -15.24 24.55 -2.51
CA LEU A 487 -15.51 25.44 -3.64
C LEU A 487 -15.72 26.88 -3.16
N ASN A 488 -16.39 27.04 -2.02
CA ASN A 488 -16.66 28.34 -1.43
C ASN A 488 -16.75 28.18 0.09
N SER A 489 -16.20 29.13 0.85
CA SER A 489 -16.31 29.22 2.30
C SER A 489 -16.05 30.66 2.74
N THR A 490 -16.89 31.19 3.63
CA THR A 490 -16.61 32.44 4.35
C THR A 490 -15.80 32.22 5.64
N ALA A 491 -15.43 30.97 5.90
CA ALA A 491 -14.76 30.54 7.12
C ALA A 491 -13.28 30.25 6.83
N ASP A 492 -12.39 31.08 7.40
CA ASP A 492 -10.93 31.03 7.21
C ASP A 492 -10.25 29.88 7.99
N ASN A 493 -11.03 29.12 8.74
CA ASN A 493 -10.60 28.08 9.67
C ASN A 493 -10.90 26.65 9.17
N ILE A 494 -11.28 26.47 7.90
CA ILE A 494 -11.51 25.14 7.32
C ILE A 494 -10.26 24.65 6.58
N ILE A 495 -9.78 23.47 6.95
CA ILE A 495 -8.61 22.82 6.38
C ILE A 495 -9.06 21.53 5.69
N VAL A 496 -8.68 21.35 4.42
CA VAL A 496 -8.83 20.05 3.73
C VAL A 496 -7.54 19.26 3.92
N GLU A 497 -7.64 18.10 4.57
CA GLU A 497 -6.51 17.20 4.81
C GLU A 497 -6.21 16.41 3.54
N GLU A 498 -4.96 16.46 3.07
CA GLU A 498 -4.54 15.65 1.92
C GLU A 498 -4.34 14.19 2.33
N ILE A 499 -4.64 13.28 1.39
CA ILE A 499 -4.33 11.86 1.59
C ILE A 499 -2.81 11.69 1.53
N LYS A 500 -2.18 11.44 2.68
CA LYS A 500 -0.77 11.08 2.73
C LYS A 500 -0.56 9.69 2.13
N VAL A 501 0.19 9.64 1.03
CA VAL A 501 0.58 8.38 0.38
C VAL A 501 1.99 8.00 0.87
N PRO A 502 2.17 6.80 1.47
CA PRO A 502 3.50 6.32 1.87
C PRO A 502 4.51 6.40 0.73
N GLU A 503 5.76 6.79 1.01
CA GLU A 503 6.76 7.10 -0.03
C GLU A 503 6.95 5.95 -1.04
N ASN A 504 6.92 4.72 -0.55
CA ASN A 504 7.10 3.52 -1.35
C ASN A 504 5.86 3.15 -2.20
N LEU A 505 4.74 3.85 -2.04
CA LEU A 505 3.54 3.73 -2.86
C LEU A 505 3.42 4.87 -3.88
N LEU A 506 4.39 5.80 -3.92
CA LEU A 506 4.45 6.85 -4.92
C LEU A 506 5.00 6.34 -6.26
N TYR A 507 4.53 6.91 -7.37
CA TYR A 507 4.89 6.49 -8.73
C TYR A 507 6.35 6.74 -9.14
N SER A 508 7.10 7.63 -8.47
CA SER A 508 8.56 7.79 -8.67
C SER A 508 9.23 8.70 -7.62
N ARG A 509 10.57 8.60 -7.50
CA ARG A 509 11.43 9.51 -6.71
C ARG A 509 11.33 11.00 -7.11
N ALA A 510 10.74 11.31 -8.28
CA ALA A 510 10.54 12.68 -8.75
C ALA A 510 9.33 13.39 -8.10
N GLY A 511 8.47 12.63 -7.39
CA GLY A 511 7.32 13.15 -6.63
C GLY A 511 7.63 13.43 -5.16
N ARG A 512 8.90 13.52 -4.78
CA ARG A 512 9.28 13.96 -3.43
C ARG A 512 8.91 15.43 -3.30
N LEU A 513 7.99 15.77 -2.38
CA LEU A 513 7.99 17.09 -1.77
C LEU A 513 9.41 17.28 -1.20
N ARG A 514 10.20 18.13 -1.87
CA ARG A 514 11.53 18.45 -1.38
C ARG A 514 11.36 19.25 -0.09
N PRO A 515 12.27 19.14 0.89
CA PRO A 515 12.34 20.14 1.96
C PRO A 515 12.43 21.52 1.30
N ASN A 516 11.45 22.39 1.56
CA ASN A 516 11.23 23.70 0.91
C ASN A 516 10.56 23.69 -0.48
N ASP A 517 9.79 22.67 -0.85
CA ASP A 517 8.98 22.72 -2.07
C ASP A 517 7.91 23.82 -1.98
N LYS A 518 7.68 24.52 -3.09
CA LYS A 518 6.69 25.62 -3.17
C LYS A 518 5.38 25.11 -3.78
N TYR A 519 4.31 25.85 -3.54
CA TYR A 519 2.97 25.63 -4.10
C TYR A 519 2.64 26.68 -5.16
N THR A 520 1.76 26.35 -6.09
CA THR A 520 1.17 27.25 -7.08
C THR A 520 -0.30 26.87 -7.31
N ILE A 521 -1.08 27.72 -7.97
CA ILE A 521 -2.47 27.40 -8.35
C ILE A 521 -2.52 27.09 -9.84
N LEU A 522 -2.83 25.86 -10.24
CA LEU A 522 -3.10 25.50 -11.63
C LEU A 522 -4.47 26.02 -12.05
N LEU A 523 -4.50 26.89 -13.07
CA LEU A 523 -5.70 27.59 -13.56
C LEU A 523 -6.36 26.87 -14.73
N ILE A 524 -5.55 26.53 -15.74
CA ILE A 524 -5.99 25.92 -17.01
C ILE A 524 -4.93 24.92 -17.45
N LYS A 525 -5.36 23.76 -17.96
CA LYS A 525 -4.54 22.75 -18.64
C LYS A 525 -5.28 22.25 -19.88
N GLN A 526 -4.94 22.74 -21.06
CA GLN A 526 -5.64 22.37 -22.30
C GLN A 526 -4.77 22.48 -23.55
N LYS A 527 -5.24 21.90 -24.67
CA LYS A 527 -4.54 22.01 -25.96
C LYS A 527 -4.49 23.45 -26.43
N GLU A 528 -3.38 23.87 -27.02
CA GLU A 528 -3.15 25.24 -27.50
C GLU A 528 -4.25 25.71 -28.45
N LYS A 529 -4.68 24.83 -29.37
CA LYS A 529 -5.77 25.12 -30.32
C LYS A 529 -7.16 25.22 -29.66
N SER A 530 -7.29 24.81 -28.41
CA SER A 530 -8.53 24.85 -27.63
C SER A 530 -8.61 26.04 -26.68
N VAL A 531 -7.56 26.87 -26.59
CA VAL A 531 -7.60 28.11 -25.82
C VAL A 531 -8.48 29.14 -26.53
N SER A 532 -9.56 29.54 -25.88
CA SER A 532 -10.52 30.51 -26.42
C SER A 532 -10.10 31.96 -26.11
N THR A 533 -10.70 32.92 -26.83
CA THR A 533 -10.53 34.36 -26.53
C THR A 533 -11.13 34.74 -25.16
N ASP A 534 -12.11 33.96 -24.68
CA ASP A 534 -12.69 34.10 -23.34
C ASP A 534 -11.68 33.70 -22.25
N ASP A 535 -10.98 32.58 -22.43
CA ASP A 535 -9.93 32.13 -21.49
C ASP A 535 -8.82 33.19 -21.34
N VAL A 536 -8.38 33.78 -22.45
CA VAL A 536 -7.38 34.86 -22.44
C VAL A 536 -7.89 36.09 -21.69
N SER A 537 -9.16 36.45 -21.89
CA SER A 537 -9.78 37.61 -21.22
C SER A 537 -9.90 37.38 -19.71
N ARG A 538 -10.30 36.17 -19.29
CA ARG A 538 -10.38 35.77 -17.88
C ARG A 538 -9.01 35.79 -17.21
N LEU A 539 -7.96 35.30 -17.87
CA LEU A 539 -6.58 35.32 -17.35
C LEU A 539 -6.05 36.75 -17.17
N ILE A 540 -6.37 37.68 -18.09
CA ILE A 540 -5.99 39.09 -17.99
C ILE A 540 -6.69 39.78 -16.81
N ASN A 541 -7.99 39.53 -16.65
CA ASN A 541 -8.77 40.08 -15.53
C ASN A 541 -8.24 39.57 -14.18
N LEU A 542 -8.02 38.25 -14.07
CA LEU A 542 -7.43 37.64 -12.88
C LEU A 542 -6.05 38.23 -12.57
N THR A 543 -5.18 38.37 -13.57
CA THR A 543 -3.85 38.98 -13.41
C THR A 543 -3.94 40.40 -12.83
N THR A 544 -4.91 41.18 -13.28
CA THR A 544 -5.10 42.57 -12.81
C THR A 544 -5.57 42.57 -11.36
N LYS A 545 -6.52 41.71 -11.01
CA LYS A 545 -7.09 41.62 -9.66
C LYS A 545 -6.09 41.07 -8.63
N LEU A 546 -5.28 40.09 -9.01
CA LEU A 546 -4.21 39.57 -8.15
C LEU A 546 -3.13 40.64 -7.89
N LYS A 547 -2.75 41.45 -8.90
CA LYS A 547 -1.78 42.55 -8.70
C LYS A 547 -2.25 43.62 -7.72
N SER A 548 -3.56 43.87 -7.65
CA SER A 548 -4.14 44.86 -6.73
C SER A 548 -4.52 44.29 -5.37
N ASN A 549 -4.29 42.99 -5.11
CA ASN A 549 -4.67 42.35 -3.86
C ASN A 549 -3.51 42.34 -2.86
N GLU A 550 -3.74 42.82 -1.64
CA GLU A 550 -2.73 42.89 -0.57
C GLU A 550 -2.16 41.51 -0.19
N LEU A 551 -2.95 40.45 -0.28
CA LEU A 551 -2.52 39.07 -0.03
C LEU A 551 -1.52 38.55 -1.07
N PHE A 552 -1.49 39.17 -2.26
CA PHE A 552 -0.56 38.80 -3.33
C PHE A 552 0.78 39.55 -3.22
N ALA A 553 0.87 40.60 -2.39
CA ALA A 553 2.08 41.44 -2.27
C ALA A 553 3.30 40.69 -1.72
N SER A 554 3.07 39.61 -0.96
CA SER A 554 4.12 38.73 -0.41
C SER A 554 4.41 37.49 -1.25
N VAL A 555 3.71 37.30 -2.37
CA VAL A 555 3.83 36.12 -3.24
C VAL A 555 5.02 36.30 -4.19
N THR A 556 5.82 35.27 -4.36
CA THR A 556 6.96 35.30 -5.31
C THR A 556 6.51 34.89 -6.70
N GLY A 557 7.07 35.52 -7.75
CA GLY A 557 6.78 35.17 -9.15
C GLY A 557 5.70 36.03 -9.82
N SER A 558 5.32 35.65 -11.05
CA SER A 558 4.28 36.37 -11.81
C SER A 558 2.87 36.01 -11.29
N PRO A 559 1.92 36.96 -11.26
CA PRO A 559 0.54 36.71 -10.87
C PRO A 559 -0.12 35.57 -11.63
N VAL A 560 0.16 35.50 -12.92
CA VAL A 560 -0.14 34.36 -13.78
C VAL A 560 1.12 34.02 -14.56
N SER A 561 1.45 32.73 -14.63
CA SER A 561 2.58 32.17 -15.37
C SER A 561 2.08 31.13 -16.36
N GLU A 562 2.59 31.20 -17.59
CA GLU A 562 2.29 30.26 -18.67
C GLU A 562 3.43 29.24 -18.82
N ALA A 563 3.07 27.98 -19.06
CA ALA A 563 4.00 26.93 -19.43
C ALA A 563 3.43 26.09 -20.58
N LYS A 564 4.25 25.87 -21.61
CA LYS A 564 3.91 25.01 -22.75
C LYS A 564 4.72 23.72 -22.72
N VAL A 565 4.04 22.58 -22.92
CA VAL A 565 4.67 21.28 -23.16
C VAL A 565 3.96 20.63 -24.34
N ASN A 566 4.69 20.42 -25.45
CA ASN A 566 4.12 19.95 -26.71
C ASN A 566 2.93 20.82 -27.18
N ASP A 567 1.76 20.22 -27.43
CA ASP A 567 0.53 20.92 -27.82
C ASP A 567 -0.33 21.37 -26.62
N MET A 568 0.13 21.17 -25.38
CA MET A 568 -0.59 21.54 -24.17
C MET A 568 -0.05 22.84 -23.55
N LEU A 569 -0.98 23.75 -23.26
CA LEU A 569 -0.75 24.96 -22.47
C LEU A 569 -1.25 24.76 -21.03
N MET A 570 -0.44 25.24 -20.09
CA MET A 570 -0.76 25.30 -18.68
C MET A 570 -0.60 26.73 -18.16
N PHE A 571 -1.58 27.21 -17.43
CA PHE A 571 -1.54 28.50 -16.74
C PHE A 571 -1.57 28.27 -15.24
N THR A 572 -0.72 28.97 -14.50
CA THR A 572 -0.59 28.86 -13.04
C THR A 572 -0.61 30.25 -12.40
N ALA A 573 -1.02 30.39 -11.14
CA ALA A 573 -1.00 31.65 -10.41
C ALA A 573 -0.15 31.58 -9.14
N GLY A 574 0.84 32.47 -9.05
CA GLY A 574 1.72 32.67 -7.89
C GLY A 574 2.63 31.50 -7.52
N GLU A 575 3.67 31.78 -6.73
CA GLU A 575 4.45 30.75 -6.02
C GLU A 575 4.47 31.04 -4.52
N PHE A 576 4.01 30.06 -3.74
CA PHE A 576 3.80 30.16 -2.31
C PHE A 576 4.74 29.20 -1.57
N THR A 577 5.42 29.68 -0.54
CA THR A 577 6.30 28.83 0.29
C THR A 577 5.51 27.90 1.21
N ASN A 578 4.25 28.20 1.46
CA ASN A 578 3.34 27.38 2.26
C ASN A 578 1.97 27.28 1.57
N LYS A 579 1.26 26.18 1.83
CA LYS A 579 -0.03 25.88 1.21
C LYS A 579 -1.16 26.81 1.68
N SER A 580 -1.05 27.34 2.90
CA SER A 580 -2.03 28.27 3.48
C SER A 580 -2.17 29.54 2.66
N ASP A 581 -1.07 30.14 2.23
CA ASP A 581 -1.10 31.33 1.40
C ASP A 581 -1.61 31.04 -0.01
N ALA A 582 -1.34 29.84 -0.55
CA ALA A 582 -1.93 29.38 -1.82
C ALA A 582 -3.46 29.24 -1.73
N MET A 583 -3.99 28.74 -0.60
CA MET A 583 -5.45 28.60 -0.38
C MET A 583 -6.17 29.94 -0.37
N LYS A 584 -5.60 30.98 0.25
CA LYS A 584 -6.18 32.33 0.26
C LYS A 584 -6.34 32.89 -1.16
N ILE A 585 -5.37 32.63 -2.02
CA ILE A 585 -5.42 33.08 -3.42
C ILE A 585 -6.33 32.19 -4.28
N LEU A 586 -6.44 30.89 -4.00
CA LEU A 586 -7.33 29.98 -4.71
C LEU A 586 -8.79 30.45 -4.63
N ASN A 587 -9.26 30.90 -3.47
CA ASN A 587 -10.63 31.40 -3.31
C ASN A 587 -10.90 32.60 -4.23
N ILE A 588 -9.96 33.53 -4.32
CA ILE A 588 -10.04 34.69 -5.23
C ILE A 588 -10.06 34.24 -6.70
N VAL A 589 -9.25 33.25 -7.04
CA VAL A 589 -9.17 32.68 -8.40
C VAL A 589 -10.50 32.04 -8.80
N VAL A 590 -11.11 31.26 -7.90
CA VAL A 590 -12.41 30.60 -8.13
C VAL A 590 -13.52 31.64 -8.32
N ASP A 591 -13.55 32.68 -7.49
CA ASP A 591 -14.49 33.80 -7.60
C ASP A 591 -14.36 34.57 -8.92
N GLU A 592 -13.17 34.57 -9.53
CA GLU A 592 -12.90 35.18 -10.84
C GLU A 592 -13.16 34.21 -12.02
N ASN A 593 -14.14 33.33 -11.85
CA ASN A 593 -14.57 32.34 -12.83
C ASN A 593 -13.51 31.29 -13.18
N PHE A 594 -12.62 30.87 -12.27
CA PHE A 594 -11.79 29.67 -12.48
C PHE A 594 -12.18 28.54 -11.52
N PRO A 595 -13.38 27.94 -11.67
CA PRO A 595 -13.92 26.98 -10.71
C PRO A 595 -13.13 25.65 -10.67
N ASP A 596 -12.42 25.31 -11.76
CA ASP A 596 -11.59 24.11 -11.84
C ASP A 596 -10.15 24.32 -11.34
N ALA A 597 -9.81 25.50 -10.80
CA ALA A 597 -8.46 25.77 -10.34
C ALA A 597 -8.07 24.89 -9.15
N THR A 598 -6.82 24.42 -9.11
CA THR A 598 -6.32 23.55 -8.02
C THR A 598 -4.97 24.04 -7.50
N ILE A 599 -4.69 23.80 -6.22
CA ILE A 599 -3.34 24.01 -5.69
C ILE A 599 -2.48 22.81 -6.06
N GLU A 600 -1.31 23.07 -6.63
CA GLU A 600 -0.33 22.08 -7.00
C GLU A 600 1.02 22.41 -6.36
N SER A 601 1.78 21.41 -5.93
CA SER A 601 3.20 21.62 -5.62
C SER A 601 3.99 21.87 -6.91
N MET A 602 5.09 22.61 -6.84
CA MET A 602 5.96 22.85 -7.99
C MET A 602 6.57 21.54 -8.52
N SER A 603 6.80 20.56 -7.64
CA SER A 603 7.15 19.20 -8.05
C SER A 603 5.98 18.47 -8.74
N GLY A 604 4.73 18.67 -8.29
CA GLY A 604 3.52 18.17 -8.94
C GLY A 604 3.31 18.74 -10.35
N ILE A 605 3.54 20.05 -10.54
CA ILE A 605 3.58 20.68 -11.87
C ILE A 605 4.65 20.03 -12.76
N GLY A 606 5.81 19.70 -12.20
CA GLY A 606 6.86 18.94 -12.90
C GLY A 606 6.40 17.57 -13.40
N LYS A 607 5.62 16.83 -12.60
CA LYS A 607 5.01 15.55 -12.99
C LYS A 607 4.04 15.73 -14.16
N ILE A 608 3.14 16.70 -14.08
CA ILE A 608 2.16 16.98 -15.14
C ILE A 608 2.89 17.28 -16.47
N LYS A 609 3.96 18.07 -16.43
CA LYS A 609 4.81 18.35 -17.60
C LYS A 609 5.43 17.07 -18.16
N HIS A 610 5.93 16.18 -17.30
CA HIS A 610 6.57 14.95 -17.74
C HIS A 610 5.58 13.94 -18.36
N GLU A 611 4.38 13.80 -17.78
CA GLU A 611 3.32 12.93 -18.30
C GLU A 611 2.90 13.34 -19.72
N ILE A 612 2.61 14.64 -19.93
CA ILE A 612 2.31 15.20 -21.26
C ILE A 612 3.45 14.90 -22.25
N GLY A 613 4.70 14.98 -21.79
CA GLY A 613 5.88 14.70 -22.61
C GLY A 613 5.99 13.23 -23.05
N ASN A 614 5.61 12.28 -22.19
CA ASN A 614 5.70 10.85 -22.47
C ASN A 614 4.55 10.35 -23.35
N ASP A 615 3.33 10.86 -23.16
CA ASP A 615 2.17 10.52 -24.01
C ASP A 615 2.43 10.87 -25.49
N TYR A 616 3.13 11.98 -25.75
CA TYR A 616 3.49 12.37 -27.13
C TYR A 616 4.45 11.38 -27.81
N LYS A 617 5.37 10.77 -27.05
CA LYS A 617 6.33 9.80 -27.60
C LYS A 617 5.71 8.43 -27.91
N GLN A 618 4.61 8.06 -27.26
CA GLN A 618 3.86 6.86 -27.63
C GLN A 618 3.08 7.07 -28.95
N HIS A 619 2.61 8.29 -29.21
CA HIS A 619 1.80 8.59 -30.40
C HIS A 619 2.60 8.81 -31.70
N GLU A 620 3.91 9.06 -31.65
CA GLU A 620 4.74 9.15 -32.88
C GLU A 620 4.92 7.80 -33.61
N ASN A 621 4.64 6.66 -32.97
CA ASN A 621 4.76 5.33 -33.58
C ASN A 621 3.51 4.88 -34.37
N ASP A 622 2.39 5.62 -34.33
CA ASP A 622 1.11 5.22 -34.95
C ASP A 622 0.59 6.25 -35.98
N ASN A 623 1.46 6.81 -36.82
CA ASN A 623 1.02 7.70 -37.89
C ASN A 623 0.54 6.94 -39.14
N VAL A 624 -0.80 6.88 -39.33
CA VAL A 624 -1.43 6.92 -40.66
C VAL A 624 -2.62 7.89 -40.68
N ASP A 625 -2.42 8.95 -41.46
CA ASP A 625 -3.31 9.79 -42.27
C ASP A 625 -4.39 10.70 -41.65
N VAL A 626 -4.41 11.92 -42.19
CA VAL A 626 -5.21 13.09 -41.82
C VAL A 626 -6.38 13.22 -42.78
N SER A 627 -7.62 13.36 -42.29
CA SER A 627 -8.69 13.96 -43.10
C SER A 627 -9.63 14.83 -42.26
N LEU A 628 -10.07 15.95 -42.85
CA LEU A 628 -10.92 16.97 -42.25
C LEU A 628 -12.28 16.38 -41.83
N ASP A 629 -12.54 16.40 -40.52
CA ASP A 629 -13.72 15.77 -39.93
C ASP A 629 -15.02 16.58 -40.19
N LYS A 630 -15.85 16.12 -41.13
CA LYS A 630 -17.24 16.55 -41.34
C LYS A 630 -18.23 15.75 -40.48
N THR A 631 -17.87 15.34 -39.27
CA THR A 631 -18.76 14.55 -38.39
C THR A 631 -20.09 15.27 -38.14
N LEU A 632 -21.20 14.57 -38.43
CA LEU A 632 -22.56 14.96 -38.10
C LEU A 632 -22.93 14.50 -36.68
N TYR A 633 -23.52 15.38 -35.88
CA TYR A 633 -23.97 15.11 -34.51
C TYR A 633 -25.49 15.16 -34.40
N THR A 634 -26.06 14.45 -33.43
CA THR A 634 -27.47 14.54 -33.00
C THR A 634 -27.52 14.66 -31.48
N ILE A 635 -28.62 15.16 -30.91
CA ILE A 635 -28.76 15.31 -29.46
C ILE A 635 -29.67 14.21 -28.94
N GLN A 636 -29.16 13.33 -28.08
CA GLN A 636 -30.01 12.37 -27.38
C GLN A 636 -30.74 13.07 -26.24
N ILE A 637 -32.06 12.97 -26.23
CA ILE A 637 -32.93 13.63 -25.26
C ILE A 637 -33.52 12.66 -24.24
N SER A 638 -33.58 11.36 -24.54
CA SER A 638 -34.02 10.33 -23.60
C SER A 638 -33.53 8.94 -24.02
N ALA A 639 -33.43 8.01 -23.06
CA ALA A 639 -33.19 6.59 -23.29
C ALA A 639 -34.10 5.78 -22.35
N LEU A 640 -34.96 4.94 -22.92
CA LEU A 640 -35.96 4.18 -22.18
C LEU A 640 -35.83 2.68 -22.47
N THR A 641 -36.11 1.84 -21.49
CA THR A 641 -36.11 0.36 -21.67
C THR A 641 -37.40 -0.16 -22.32
N LYS A 642 -38.41 0.69 -22.44
CA LYS A 642 -39.65 0.44 -23.19
C LYS A 642 -39.92 1.64 -24.09
N PRO A 643 -40.48 1.44 -25.29
CA PRO A 643 -40.76 2.55 -26.19
C PRO A 643 -41.85 3.45 -25.58
N ALA A 644 -41.62 4.75 -25.61
CA ALA A 644 -42.58 5.78 -25.27
C ALA A 644 -43.22 6.36 -26.55
N ASP A 645 -44.47 6.78 -26.42
CA ASP A 645 -45.15 7.52 -27.49
C ASP A 645 -44.44 8.86 -27.73
N LEU A 646 -44.13 9.18 -28.99
CA LEU A 646 -43.42 10.41 -29.35
C LEU A 646 -44.19 11.68 -28.97
N SER A 647 -45.51 11.57 -28.72
CA SER A 647 -46.33 12.66 -28.16
C SER A 647 -45.94 13.05 -26.73
N VAL A 648 -45.03 12.34 -26.07
CA VAL A 648 -44.42 12.77 -24.80
C VAL A 648 -43.49 13.99 -25.02
N PHE A 649 -42.93 14.16 -26.22
CA PHE A 649 -42.02 15.25 -26.57
C PHE A 649 -42.74 16.44 -27.22
N LYS A 650 -43.90 16.86 -26.69
CA LYS A 650 -44.84 17.81 -27.36
C LYS A 650 -44.23 19.13 -27.83
N ASN A 651 -43.14 19.57 -27.20
CA ASN A 651 -42.47 20.83 -27.51
C ASN A 651 -41.34 20.69 -28.54
N LEU A 652 -41.05 19.47 -29.02
CA LEU A 652 -39.97 19.20 -29.98
C LEU A 652 -40.52 18.50 -31.23
N LYS A 653 -40.44 19.18 -32.38
CA LYS A 653 -40.80 18.58 -33.68
C LYS A 653 -39.59 17.85 -34.26
N GLY A 654 -39.77 16.57 -34.64
CA GLY A 654 -38.73 15.80 -35.35
C GLY A 654 -37.85 14.91 -34.48
N VAL A 655 -38.29 14.56 -33.26
CA VAL A 655 -37.65 13.53 -32.43
C VAL A 655 -37.70 12.18 -33.13
N LYS A 656 -36.58 11.46 -33.15
CA LYS A 656 -36.45 10.11 -33.71
C LYS A 656 -36.20 9.09 -32.61
N GLU A 657 -36.94 7.99 -32.64
CA GLU A 657 -36.67 6.82 -31.81
C GLU A 657 -35.64 5.93 -32.50
N ASN A 658 -34.66 5.44 -31.73
CA ASN A 658 -33.62 4.51 -32.20
C ASN A 658 -33.51 3.37 -31.19
N LEU A 659 -33.84 2.14 -31.59
CA LEU A 659 -33.58 0.95 -30.76
C LEU A 659 -32.11 0.56 -30.85
N CYS A 660 -31.44 0.44 -29.70
CA CYS A 660 -30.02 0.16 -29.61
C CYS A 660 -29.72 -1.26 -29.13
N GLN A 661 -28.52 -1.76 -29.45
CA GLN A 661 -28.07 -3.13 -29.13
C GLN A 661 -28.01 -3.43 -27.63
N ASP A 662 -27.96 -2.41 -26.78
CA ASP A 662 -27.99 -2.52 -25.32
C ASP A 662 -29.42 -2.57 -24.73
N GLY A 663 -30.44 -2.69 -25.58
CA GLY A 663 -31.84 -2.86 -25.17
C GLY A 663 -32.57 -1.55 -24.83
N PHE A 664 -31.97 -0.39 -25.09
CA PHE A 664 -32.61 0.92 -24.87
C PHE A 664 -33.16 1.51 -26.18
N TYR A 665 -34.35 2.12 -26.08
CA TYR A 665 -34.94 3.02 -27.06
C TYR A 665 -34.43 4.43 -26.79
N ARG A 666 -33.55 4.94 -27.65
CA ARG A 666 -32.95 6.28 -27.55
C ARG A 666 -33.68 7.26 -28.45
N TYR A 667 -34.15 8.35 -27.85
CA TYR A 667 -34.82 9.44 -28.54
C TYR A 667 -33.80 10.53 -28.84
N THR A 668 -33.65 10.87 -30.12
CA THR A 668 -32.68 11.87 -30.59
C THR A 668 -33.36 13.00 -31.35
N TYR A 669 -32.79 14.20 -31.27
CA TYR A 669 -33.32 15.43 -31.84
C TYR A 669 -32.25 16.14 -32.69
N GLY A 670 -32.66 16.52 -33.89
CA GLY A 670 -31.84 17.27 -34.84
C GLY A 670 -30.66 16.50 -35.45
N LYS A 671 -30.06 17.08 -36.50
CA LYS A 671 -28.77 16.68 -37.05
C LYS A 671 -27.96 17.95 -37.30
N PHE A 672 -26.72 17.98 -36.83
CA PHE A 672 -25.90 19.18 -36.78
C PHE A 672 -24.52 18.89 -37.37
N GLU A 673 -24.08 19.72 -38.32
CA GLU A 673 -22.71 19.69 -38.82
C GLU A 673 -21.78 20.30 -37.76
N GLY A 674 -20.92 19.48 -37.17
CA GLY A 674 -19.99 19.87 -36.11
C GLY A 674 -20.58 19.92 -34.70
N ILE A 675 -19.73 19.68 -33.70
CA ILE A 675 -20.13 19.55 -32.30
C ILE A 675 -20.61 20.89 -31.69
N ASN A 676 -20.13 22.02 -32.18
CA ASN A 676 -20.49 23.34 -31.65
C ASN A 676 -21.95 23.72 -31.98
N SER A 677 -22.40 23.40 -33.20
CA SER A 677 -23.80 23.57 -33.62
C SER A 677 -24.74 22.72 -32.73
N ALA A 678 -24.32 21.50 -32.39
CA ALA A 678 -25.06 20.64 -31.47
C ALA A 678 -25.03 21.13 -30.00
N LYS A 679 -23.95 21.79 -29.55
CA LYS A 679 -23.85 22.39 -28.21
C LYS A 679 -24.81 23.57 -28.02
N GLN A 680 -24.91 24.44 -29.02
CA GLN A 680 -25.83 25.57 -28.97
C GLN A 680 -27.28 25.09 -28.89
N GLU A 681 -27.68 24.15 -29.74
CA GLU A 681 -29.04 23.62 -29.70
C GLU A 681 -29.32 22.80 -28.42
N LYS A 682 -28.32 22.09 -27.88
CA LYS A 682 -28.45 21.41 -26.58
C LYS A 682 -28.79 22.39 -25.46
N GLN A 683 -28.16 23.57 -25.44
CA GLN A 683 -28.46 24.59 -24.43
C GLN A 683 -29.92 25.05 -24.53
N HIS A 684 -30.42 25.25 -25.74
CA HIS A 684 -31.82 25.58 -25.97
C HIS A 684 -32.80 24.48 -25.49
N LEU A 685 -32.44 23.20 -25.68
CA LEU A 685 -33.23 22.08 -25.18
C LEU A 685 -33.27 22.00 -23.65
N ILE A 686 -32.18 22.36 -22.98
CA ILE A 686 -32.12 22.42 -21.51
C ILE A 686 -33.07 23.51 -20.99
N GLU A 687 -33.10 24.68 -21.64
CA GLU A 687 -34.03 25.77 -21.32
C GLU A 687 -35.50 25.36 -21.51
N LEU A 688 -35.78 24.46 -22.46
CA LEU A 688 -37.11 23.87 -22.68
C LEU A 688 -37.45 22.71 -21.72
N GLY A 689 -36.58 22.42 -20.75
CA GLY A 689 -36.82 21.42 -19.68
C GLY A 689 -36.21 20.04 -19.94
N TYR A 690 -35.46 19.84 -21.03
CA TYR A 690 -34.76 18.59 -21.32
C TYR A 690 -33.33 18.63 -20.75
N THR A 691 -33.23 18.51 -19.42
CA THR A 691 -31.97 18.71 -18.67
C THR A 691 -30.96 17.56 -18.83
N ASN A 692 -31.42 16.34 -19.11
CA ASN A 692 -30.58 15.15 -19.24
C ASN A 692 -30.17 14.84 -20.70
N THR A 693 -29.83 15.86 -21.48
CA THR A 693 -29.46 15.74 -22.90
C THR A 693 -27.96 15.59 -23.10
N PHE A 694 -27.52 14.85 -24.12
CA PHE A 694 -26.10 14.82 -24.51
C PHE A 694 -25.91 14.61 -26.02
N ILE A 695 -24.80 15.13 -26.54
CA ILE A 695 -24.50 15.18 -27.96
C ILE A 695 -23.81 13.87 -28.36
N VAL A 696 -24.27 13.28 -29.45
CA VAL A 696 -23.79 11.98 -29.93
C VAL A 696 -23.48 12.08 -31.41
N LYS A 697 -22.43 11.41 -31.90
CA LYS A 697 -22.17 11.30 -33.33
C LYS A 697 -23.31 10.53 -34.00
N THR A 698 -23.78 11.00 -35.15
CA THR A 698 -24.93 10.40 -35.85
C THR A 698 -24.63 8.95 -36.27
N ASP A 699 -23.36 8.63 -36.54
CA ASP A 699 -22.91 7.30 -36.95
C ASP A 699 -23.06 6.25 -35.84
N ASN A 700 -23.16 6.66 -34.57
CA ASN A 700 -23.40 5.76 -33.45
C ASN A 700 -24.82 5.15 -33.44
N PHE A 701 -25.73 5.65 -34.29
CA PHE A 701 -27.11 5.14 -34.40
C PHE A 701 -27.38 4.36 -35.69
N TYR A 702 -26.43 4.32 -36.64
CA TYR A 702 -26.55 3.58 -37.89
C TYR A 702 -25.48 2.49 -38.01
N SER A 703 -25.43 1.56 -37.06
CA SER A 703 -24.85 0.24 -37.34
C SER A 703 -25.99 -0.73 -37.67
N LYS A 704 -26.04 -1.15 -38.95
CA LYS A 704 -26.86 -2.25 -39.44
C LYS A 704 -26.74 -3.45 -38.49
N VAL A 705 -27.88 -3.99 -38.07
CA VAL A 705 -27.99 -5.27 -37.38
C VAL A 705 -27.69 -6.38 -38.40
N GLU A 706 -26.54 -7.04 -38.29
CA GLU A 706 -26.33 -8.37 -38.85
C GLU A 706 -25.50 -9.22 -37.88
N SER A 707 -26.21 -9.94 -37.01
CA SER A 707 -26.06 -11.38 -36.73
C SER A 707 -26.61 -11.70 -35.33
N VAL A 708 -27.64 -12.54 -35.30
CA VAL A 708 -28.16 -13.17 -34.09
C VAL A 708 -27.31 -14.42 -33.86
N GLY A 709 -26.51 -14.43 -32.79
CA GLY A 709 -25.88 -15.66 -32.32
C GLY A 709 -26.84 -16.40 -31.39
N GLU A 710 -27.14 -17.66 -31.69
CA GLU A 710 -27.87 -18.53 -30.77
C GLU A 710 -26.93 -18.97 -29.62
N PHE A 711 -27.44 -18.95 -28.40
CA PHE A 711 -26.74 -19.45 -27.21
C PHE A 711 -27.44 -20.71 -26.70
N THR A 712 -26.64 -21.72 -26.35
CA THR A 712 -27.12 -22.97 -25.74
C THR A 712 -26.95 -22.89 -24.22
N ILE A 713 -27.99 -23.27 -23.47
CA ILE A 713 -27.95 -23.37 -22.01
C ILE A 713 -27.70 -24.83 -21.64
N GLN A 714 -26.63 -25.10 -20.90
CA GLN A 714 -26.36 -26.41 -20.33
C GLN A 714 -27.27 -26.64 -19.13
N LEU A 715 -28.09 -27.70 -19.16
CA LEU A 715 -29.09 -27.98 -18.13
C LEU A 715 -28.52 -28.80 -16.97
N GLU A 716 -27.67 -29.80 -17.24
CA GLU A 716 -27.05 -30.66 -16.21
C GLU A 716 -25.80 -31.38 -16.76
N SER A 717 -24.92 -31.89 -15.87
CA SER A 717 -23.73 -32.69 -16.22
C SER A 717 -23.71 -33.97 -15.39
N LEU A 718 -23.75 -35.14 -16.04
CA LEU A 718 -23.80 -36.45 -15.41
C LEU A 718 -22.87 -37.44 -16.13
N ALA A 719 -22.41 -38.46 -15.39
CA ALA A 719 -21.44 -39.44 -15.88
C ALA A 719 -22.03 -40.54 -16.78
N GLU A 720 -23.36 -40.63 -16.91
CA GLU A 720 -24.05 -41.57 -17.81
C GLU A 720 -25.11 -40.88 -18.69
N PRO A 721 -25.43 -41.42 -19.88
CA PRO A 721 -26.40 -40.81 -20.79
C PRO A 721 -27.82 -40.73 -20.20
N VAL A 722 -28.39 -39.53 -20.17
CA VAL A 722 -29.76 -39.31 -19.68
C VAL A 722 -30.78 -39.54 -20.78
N ASN A 723 -31.87 -40.22 -20.46
CA ASN A 723 -33.02 -40.34 -21.34
C ASN A 723 -33.75 -38.99 -21.43
N LEU A 724 -33.73 -38.37 -22.61
CA LEU A 724 -34.29 -37.04 -22.88
C LEU A 724 -35.79 -36.90 -22.57
N SER A 725 -36.52 -38.01 -22.40
CA SER A 725 -37.93 -37.97 -21.94
C SER A 725 -38.12 -37.33 -20.56
N HIS A 726 -37.05 -37.19 -19.77
CA HIS A 726 -37.05 -36.50 -18.47
C HIS A 726 -37.26 -34.98 -18.59
N PHE A 727 -36.91 -34.39 -19.74
CA PHE A 727 -37.03 -32.95 -20.01
C PHE A 727 -38.26 -32.61 -20.86
N LYS A 728 -39.30 -33.46 -20.86
CA LYS A 728 -40.49 -33.29 -21.73
C LYS A 728 -41.24 -31.95 -21.59
N ASN A 729 -40.98 -31.19 -20.53
CA ASN A 729 -41.62 -29.90 -20.25
C ASN A 729 -40.68 -28.69 -20.43
N LEU A 730 -39.49 -28.89 -21.01
CA LEU A 730 -38.57 -27.83 -21.45
C LEU A 730 -38.83 -27.43 -22.90
#